data_AF-I4C4L5-F1
#
_entry.id   AF-I4C4L5-F1
#
_cell.length_a   1.000
_cell.length_b   1.000
_cell.length_c   1.000
_cell.angle_alpha   90.00
_cell.angle_beta   90.00
_cell.angle_gamma   90.00
#
_symmetry.space_group_name_H-M   'P 1'
#
loop_
_entity.id
_entity.type
_entity.pdbx_description
1 polymer ?
#
loop_
_entity_poly.entity_id
_entity_poly.type
_entity_poly.pdbx_seq_one_letter_code
_entity_poly.pdbx_strand_id
1 'polypeptide(L)'
;MDQQELRELESRCIQECAPWCSAACPVHVDVRAMNAAIAKGDFAAALKIFTKSVPFPGIISRVCDHPCQDSCKRGDAGSTISIRALERAAFAQAPVTKARVTPLPRKDKRVAVVGGGLSGLTASLDLAKKGYQIVLFEATDRLGGSLWDYPETELPREAILRDFDILADLSVEIRLKTSVGQDIPLSDLQKEFDAVYLGSGFGSRNEGELNVTADALVPVTQETFETNEPGVFAGGTLVRGAKERSPIRSISDGRRTAISIDRFLQKVSLTASRENEGSYETRLYTSLEGIEALPEVPLSNAPEGYSAEEAVQEAKRCLQCECMECVKVCEFLASFKGYPKKYIRQIYNNLSIVMGQRHGNKLINSCSNCGLCKEVCPEDLHMGEICIAARETMVEQGKMPPSAHEFALRDMEFSNSDKFALHRHQPGMDSSRFLFFPGCQLCASSPINVKRTYSYLAERLTGGVGLMLRCCGAPADWAGRKEEFARVVSGFEAQWLEMGKPELIVACSTCYSVFKAHLPHVKVQSLWETIDTLGLPDVPRMETFAVAVHDPCTSRHHDSIQDSVRNILRRLGYEIHELPLSRNTTECCGFGGLMYFANRELAEKTVRRRISESPLQYLAYCAMCRDQFSFEGKPAWHLLDFIFGPGDFEHAAQKGPDYSQRRENRARLKHSLLKDLWGEDVAEGRQPVKLQISEQVRDLMERRMILTEDIQEIIEWAERTGFKLVNSHSGHFLAHHTPTTVTYWVEYSPAEDGFVVHNAYSHRMEIMEELKP
;
A
#
# COMPACT_ATOMS: atom_id res chain seq x y z
N MET A 1 13.93 1.65 -12.17
CA MET A 1 13.85 0.49 -11.26
C MET A 1 14.68 -0.67 -11.75
N ASP A 2 15.90 -0.74 -11.24
CA ASP A 2 16.74 -1.93 -11.35
C ASP A 2 16.44 -2.92 -10.20
N GLN A 3 17.21 -4.02 -10.14
CA GLN A 3 17.02 -5.05 -9.12
C GLN A 3 17.43 -4.60 -7.70
N GLN A 4 18.37 -3.66 -7.58
CA GLN A 4 18.78 -3.13 -6.28
C GLN A 4 17.68 -2.22 -5.73
N GLU A 5 17.20 -1.27 -6.52
CA GLU A 5 16.10 -0.37 -6.19
C GLU A 5 14.83 -1.16 -5.83
N LEU A 6 14.53 -2.24 -6.55
CA LEU A 6 13.43 -3.16 -6.20
C LEU A 6 13.59 -3.71 -4.78
N ARG A 7 14.76 -4.25 -4.43
CA ARG A 7 15.00 -4.85 -3.11
C ARG A 7 14.89 -3.82 -1.99
N GLU A 8 15.41 -2.62 -2.22
CA GLU A 8 15.29 -1.51 -1.28
C GLU A 8 13.82 -1.13 -1.03
N LEU A 9 13.03 -0.95 -2.08
CA LEU A 9 11.59 -0.64 -1.98
C LEU A 9 10.80 -1.77 -1.32
N GLU A 10 11.09 -3.03 -1.68
CA GLU A 10 10.46 -4.19 -1.06
C GLU A 10 10.75 -4.29 0.44
N SER A 11 11.94 -3.90 0.88
CA SER A 11 12.41 -4.00 2.27
C SER A 11 11.72 -3.02 3.23
N ARG A 12 11.13 -1.94 2.68
CA ARG A 12 10.31 -0.98 3.42
C ARG A 12 8.92 -1.52 3.75
N CYS A 13 8.40 -2.46 2.95
CA CYS A 13 7.11 -3.08 3.26
C CYS A 13 7.28 -4.23 4.26
N ILE A 14 6.94 -3.95 5.51
CA ILE A 14 7.10 -4.86 6.66
C ILE A 14 5.97 -5.88 6.84
N GLN A 15 4.99 -5.96 5.93
CA GLN A 15 3.86 -6.90 6.03
C GLN A 15 4.29 -8.38 6.08
N GLU A 16 5.42 -8.72 5.47
CA GLU A 16 5.98 -10.08 5.45
C GLU A 16 6.96 -10.34 6.61
N CYS A 17 7.22 -9.36 7.49
CA CYS A 17 8.02 -9.59 8.69
C CYS A 17 7.29 -10.54 9.66
N ALA A 18 8.04 -11.35 10.38
CA ALA A 18 7.47 -12.28 11.35
C ALA A 18 6.72 -11.52 12.47
N PRO A 19 5.57 -11.98 12.95
CA PRO A 19 4.96 -11.42 14.15
C PRO A 19 5.86 -11.67 15.37
N TRP A 20 5.72 -10.84 16.42
CA TRP A 20 6.54 -10.93 17.64
C TRP A 20 6.65 -12.35 18.20
N CYS A 21 5.54 -13.08 18.28
CA CYS A 21 5.53 -14.46 18.78
C CYS A 21 6.41 -15.41 17.95
N SER A 22 6.42 -15.28 16.62
CA SER A 22 7.26 -16.11 15.74
C SER A 22 8.71 -15.64 15.71
N ALA A 23 8.96 -14.33 15.80
CA ALA A 23 10.31 -13.76 15.86
C ALA A 23 11.01 -14.09 17.18
N ALA A 24 10.29 -14.07 18.31
CA ALA A 24 10.81 -14.42 19.62
C ALA A 24 10.97 -15.94 19.82
N CYS A 25 10.19 -16.77 19.12
CA CYS A 25 10.31 -18.22 19.18
C CYS A 25 11.67 -18.66 18.57
N PRO A 26 12.57 -19.31 19.33
CA PRO A 26 13.90 -19.71 18.83
C PRO A 26 13.89 -20.73 17.67
N VAL A 27 12.73 -21.30 17.36
CA VAL A 27 12.52 -22.24 16.24
C VAL A 27 11.45 -21.76 15.26
N HIS A 28 10.99 -20.51 15.41
CA HIS A 28 10.07 -19.82 14.51
C HIS A 28 8.79 -20.59 14.20
N VAL A 29 8.06 -21.01 15.24
CA VAL A 29 6.70 -21.53 15.06
C VAL A 29 5.82 -20.45 14.43
N ASP A 30 5.06 -20.78 13.39
CA ASP A 30 4.06 -19.90 12.78
C ASP A 30 2.79 -19.87 13.65
N VAL A 31 2.90 -19.18 14.79
CA VAL A 31 1.83 -19.05 15.78
C VAL A 31 0.58 -18.39 15.17
N ARG A 32 0.77 -17.44 14.24
CA ARG A 32 -0.34 -16.75 13.57
C ARG A 32 -1.20 -17.74 12.78
N ALA A 33 -0.58 -18.54 11.91
CA ALA A 33 -1.29 -19.54 11.12
C ALA A 33 -1.85 -20.68 11.99
N MET A 34 -1.13 -21.10 13.04
CA MET A 34 -1.59 -22.10 13.98
C MET A 34 -2.88 -21.64 14.70
N ASN A 35 -2.87 -20.43 15.27
CA ASN A 35 -4.04 -19.88 15.94
C ASN A 35 -5.20 -19.67 14.98
N ALA A 36 -4.94 -19.27 13.72
CA ALA A 36 -5.99 -19.15 12.71
C ALA A 36 -6.66 -20.50 12.38
N ALA A 37 -5.91 -21.61 12.44
CA ALA A 37 -6.46 -22.96 12.27
C ALA A 37 -7.27 -23.39 13.51
N ILE A 38 -6.74 -23.19 14.72
CA ILE A 38 -7.45 -23.50 15.97
C ILE A 38 -8.75 -22.69 16.09
N ALA A 39 -8.75 -21.41 15.73
CA ALA A 39 -9.94 -20.56 15.75
C ALA A 39 -11.07 -21.08 14.85
N LYS A 40 -10.75 -21.91 13.85
CA LYS A 40 -11.70 -22.61 12.96
C LYS A 40 -12.04 -24.03 13.43
N GLY A 41 -11.47 -24.49 14.54
CA GLY A 41 -11.58 -25.86 15.03
C GLY A 41 -10.72 -26.89 14.28
N ASP A 42 -9.82 -26.45 13.40
CA ASP A 42 -8.96 -27.34 12.61
C ASP A 42 -7.64 -27.64 13.34
N PHE A 43 -7.74 -28.48 14.38
CA PHE A 43 -6.59 -28.89 15.19
C PHE A 43 -5.57 -29.74 14.40
N ALA A 44 -6.02 -30.45 13.37
CA ALA A 44 -5.14 -31.22 12.49
C ALA A 44 -4.21 -30.30 11.68
N ALA A 45 -4.75 -29.23 11.09
CA ALA A 45 -3.94 -28.22 10.41
C ALA A 45 -3.04 -27.46 11.39
N ALA A 46 -3.53 -27.13 12.59
CA ALA A 46 -2.74 -26.49 13.63
C ALA A 46 -1.53 -27.35 14.04
N LEU A 47 -1.74 -28.65 14.32
CA LEU A 47 -0.66 -29.58 14.65
C LEU A 47 0.33 -29.73 13.49
N LYS A 48 -0.14 -29.77 12.24
CA LYS A 48 0.73 -29.80 11.06
C LYS A 48 1.59 -28.53 10.94
N ILE A 49 1.08 -27.37 11.33
CA ILE A 49 1.87 -26.12 11.35
C ILE A 49 2.91 -26.18 12.46
N PHE A 50 2.51 -26.59 13.66
CA PHE A 50 3.40 -26.71 14.82
C PHE A 50 4.57 -27.68 14.58
N THR A 51 4.29 -28.87 14.06
CA THR A 51 5.28 -29.93 13.82
C THR A 51 6.22 -29.68 12.65
N LYS A 52 5.99 -28.65 11.82
CA LYS A 52 6.99 -28.19 10.84
C LYS A 52 8.25 -27.65 11.53
N SER A 53 8.06 -26.93 12.63
CA SER A 53 9.14 -26.26 13.34
C SER A 53 9.58 -27.05 14.57
N VAL A 54 8.67 -27.77 15.24
CA VAL A 54 8.96 -28.43 16.52
C VAL A 54 9.13 -29.95 16.35
N PRO A 55 10.32 -30.51 16.67
CA PRO A 55 10.61 -31.94 16.47
C PRO A 55 9.94 -32.87 17.50
N PHE A 56 9.72 -32.38 18.72
CA PHE A 56 9.15 -33.13 19.84
C PHE A 56 7.92 -32.37 20.38
N PRO A 57 6.79 -32.43 19.64
CA PRO A 57 5.61 -31.61 19.93
C PRO A 57 4.91 -31.98 21.24
N GLY A 58 4.89 -33.26 21.64
CA GLY A 58 4.31 -33.70 22.89
C GLY A 58 5.04 -33.18 24.12
N ILE A 59 6.38 -33.14 24.06
CA ILE A 59 7.24 -32.58 25.10
C ILE A 59 7.12 -31.06 25.11
N ILE A 60 7.37 -30.41 23.98
CA ILE A 60 7.49 -28.94 23.91
C ILE A 60 6.19 -28.23 24.22
N SER A 61 5.05 -28.75 23.77
CA SER A 61 3.75 -28.17 24.13
C SER A 61 3.45 -28.16 25.64
N ARG A 62 4.22 -28.89 26.45
CA ARG A 62 4.06 -28.94 27.92
C ARG A 62 5.12 -28.13 28.66
N VAL A 63 6.39 -28.27 28.29
CA VAL A 63 7.51 -27.72 29.07
C VAL A 63 8.20 -26.51 28.45
N CYS A 64 7.72 -25.99 27.32
CA CYS A 64 8.28 -24.78 26.70
C CYS A 64 8.25 -23.57 27.65
N ASP A 65 9.33 -22.78 27.61
CA ASP A 65 9.47 -21.50 28.32
C ASP A 65 8.67 -20.36 27.66
N HIS A 66 7.94 -20.65 26.57
CA HIS A 66 6.96 -19.77 25.92
C HIS A 66 7.40 -18.30 25.67
N PRO A 67 8.61 -18.02 25.14
CA PRO A 67 9.03 -16.64 24.82
C PRO A 67 8.12 -15.97 23.76
N CYS A 68 7.42 -16.78 22.97
CA CYS A 68 6.41 -16.32 22.02
C CYS A 68 5.18 -15.69 22.70
N GLN A 69 4.84 -16.11 23.91
CA GLN A 69 3.74 -15.58 24.72
C GLN A 69 4.16 -14.29 25.42
N ASP A 70 5.36 -14.27 26.00
CA ASP A 70 5.91 -13.07 26.67
C ASP A 70 6.05 -11.87 25.73
N SER A 71 6.38 -12.15 24.47
CA SER A 71 6.50 -11.14 23.41
C SER A 71 5.18 -10.83 22.69
N CYS A 72 4.06 -11.42 23.09
CA CYS A 72 2.81 -11.31 22.35
C CYS A 72 2.28 -9.86 22.34
N LYS A 73 2.17 -9.26 21.15
CA LYS A 73 1.68 -7.88 20.96
C LYS A 73 0.31 -7.58 21.56
N ARG A 74 -0.53 -8.62 21.75
CA ARG A 74 -1.83 -8.47 22.41
C ARG A 74 -1.68 -8.08 23.89
N GLY A 75 -0.57 -8.43 24.55
CA GLY A 75 -0.29 -8.06 25.93
C GLY A 75 -0.38 -6.56 26.17
N ASP A 76 0.08 -5.75 25.22
CA ASP A 76 -0.02 -4.28 25.24
C ASP A 76 -1.47 -3.77 25.27
N ALA A 77 -2.44 -4.57 24.81
CA ALA A 77 -3.87 -4.27 24.81
C ALA A 77 -4.62 -4.96 25.97
N GLY A 78 -3.92 -5.62 26.91
CA GLY A 78 -4.53 -6.22 28.09
C GLY A 78 -3.83 -7.50 28.53
N SER A 79 -4.09 -8.61 27.84
CA SER A 79 -3.46 -9.90 28.16
C SER A 79 -3.02 -10.65 26.91
N THR A 80 -1.99 -11.48 27.07
CA THR A 80 -1.37 -12.24 26.00
C THR A 80 -2.27 -13.39 25.50
N ILE A 81 -1.83 -14.02 24.41
CA ILE A 81 -2.39 -15.30 23.99
C ILE A 81 -1.66 -16.43 24.70
N SER A 82 -2.39 -17.42 25.20
CA SER A 82 -1.84 -18.59 25.90
C SER A 82 -1.30 -19.63 24.92
N ILE A 83 -0.24 -19.25 24.21
CA ILE A 83 0.29 -19.97 23.03
C ILE A 83 0.68 -21.40 23.39
N ARG A 84 1.38 -21.63 24.52
CA ARG A 84 1.76 -22.99 24.93
C ARG A 84 0.53 -23.88 25.19
N ALA A 85 -0.51 -23.33 25.80
CA ALA A 85 -1.76 -24.05 26.03
C ALA A 85 -2.48 -24.38 24.70
N LEU A 86 -2.41 -23.48 23.72
CA LEU A 86 -2.91 -23.72 22.36
C LEU A 86 -2.09 -24.78 21.60
N GLU A 87 -0.76 -24.76 21.72
CA GLU A 87 0.12 -25.82 21.17
C GLU A 87 -0.25 -27.18 21.75
N ARG A 88 -0.49 -27.23 23.06
CA ARG A 88 -0.93 -28.44 23.76
C ARG A 88 -2.30 -28.91 23.30
N ALA A 89 -3.26 -28.00 23.13
CA ALA A 89 -4.57 -28.31 22.60
C ALA A 89 -4.48 -28.85 21.16
N ALA A 90 -3.68 -28.23 20.30
CA ALA A 90 -3.42 -28.70 18.94
C ALA A 90 -2.86 -30.13 18.92
N PHE A 91 -1.91 -30.45 19.80
CA PHE A 91 -1.36 -31.80 19.92
C PHE A 91 -2.36 -32.81 20.51
N ALA A 92 -3.14 -32.42 21.52
CA ALA A 92 -4.05 -33.32 22.22
C ALA A 92 -5.32 -33.65 21.42
N GLN A 93 -5.82 -32.70 20.63
CA GLN A 93 -7.12 -32.82 19.94
C GLN A 93 -6.99 -33.25 18.48
N ALA A 94 -5.80 -33.12 17.88
CA ALA A 94 -5.58 -33.62 16.53
C ALA A 94 -5.67 -35.15 16.49
N PRO A 95 -6.20 -35.73 15.41
CA PRO A 95 -6.23 -37.17 15.24
C PRO A 95 -4.81 -37.73 15.26
N VAL A 96 -4.62 -38.83 15.99
CA VAL A 96 -3.33 -39.53 16.08
C VAL A 96 -2.94 -40.01 14.69
N THR A 97 -1.98 -39.34 14.08
CA THR A 97 -1.44 -39.69 12.77
C THR A 97 0.06 -39.86 12.92
N LYS A 98 0.57 -41.08 12.69
CA LYS A 98 2.02 -41.31 12.66
C LYS A 98 2.56 -40.69 11.37
N ALA A 99 3.10 -39.48 11.47
CA ALA A 99 3.78 -38.83 10.35
C ALA A 99 5.05 -39.63 10.02
N ARG A 100 5.06 -40.32 8.87
CA ARG A 100 6.29 -40.99 8.40
C ARG A 100 7.30 -39.93 7.97
N VAL A 101 8.47 -39.94 8.59
CA VAL A 101 9.60 -39.13 8.14
C VAL A 101 10.37 -39.92 7.08
N THR A 102 10.50 -39.36 5.88
CA THR A 102 11.35 -39.95 4.83
C THR A 102 12.67 -39.17 4.79
N PRO A 103 13.81 -39.77 5.15
CA PRO A 103 15.10 -39.11 5.07
C PRO A 103 15.51 -38.89 3.60
N LEU A 104 16.36 -37.90 3.36
CA LEU A 104 17.07 -37.76 2.08
C LEU A 104 18.00 -38.98 1.83
N PRO A 105 18.42 -39.22 0.57
CA PRO A 105 19.35 -40.29 0.26
C PRO A 105 20.58 -40.29 1.17
N ARG A 106 20.98 -41.49 1.59
CA ARG A 106 22.10 -41.69 2.52
C ARG A 106 23.38 -41.06 1.96
N LYS A 107 24.11 -40.36 2.82
CA LYS A 107 25.43 -39.79 2.56
C LYS A 107 26.52 -40.68 3.16
N ASP A 108 27.71 -40.64 2.56
CA ASP A 108 28.91 -41.34 3.05
C ASP A 108 29.64 -40.54 4.13
N LYS A 109 28.86 -39.92 5.04
CA LYS A 109 29.37 -39.06 6.11
C LYS A 109 28.75 -39.47 7.44
N ARG A 110 29.59 -39.62 8.47
CA ARG A 110 29.21 -40.05 9.82
C ARG A 110 29.36 -38.91 10.81
N VAL A 111 28.37 -38.72 11.67
CA VAL A 111 28.38 -37.69 12.72
C VAL A 111 28.16 -38.36 14.08
N ALA A 112 29.05 -38.07 15.02
CA ALA A 112 28.87 -38.46 16.42
C ALA A 112 28.08 -37.38 17.16
N VAL A 113 27.04 -37.77 17.89
CA VAL A 113 26.28 -36.88 18.77
C VAL A 113 26.43 -37.37 20.20
N VAL A 114 26.98 -36.54 21.07
CA VAL A 114 27.24 -36.87 22.47
C VAL A 114 26.21 -36.20 23.36
N GLY A 115 25.34 -36.99 23.98
CA GLY A 115 24.24 -36.55 24.83
C GLY A 115 22.87 -36.75 24.18
N GLY A 116 22.03 -37.58 24.82
CA GLY A 116 20.65 -37.88 24.44
C GLY A 116 19.61 -36.90 24.98
N GLY A 117 19.98 -35.66 25.30
CA GLY A 117 19.05 -34.59 25.68
C GLY A 117 18.40 -33.90 24.47
N LEU A 118 17.44 -32.99 24.70
CA LEU A 118 16.69 -32.30 23.63
C LEU A 118 17.57 -31.70 22.54
N SER A 119 18.74 -31.17 22.89
CA SER A 119 19.65 -30.56 21.92
C SER A 119 20.30 -31.61 21.01
N GLY A 120 20.90 -32.65 21.58
CA GLY A 120 21.50 -33.77 20.84
C GLY A 120 20.47 -34.54 20.02
N LEU A 121 19.29 -34.79 20.57
CA LEU A 121 18.20 -35.45 19.87
C LEU A 121 17.70 -34.63 18.68
N THR A 122 17.60 -33.31 18.82
CA THR A 122 17.22 -32.41 17.72
C THR A 122 18.27 -32.41 16.62
N ALA A 123 19.55 -32.28 16.98
CA ALA A 123 20.65 -32.31 16.02
C ALA A 123 20.68 -33.65 15.25
N SER A 124 20.50 -34.76 15.97
CA SER A 124 20.42 -36.11 15.40
C SER A 124 19.27 -36.24 14.42
N LEU A 125 18.08 -35.75 14.79
CA LEU A 125 16.89 -35.79 13.95
C LEU A 125 17.08 -34.99 12.65
N ASP A 126 17.54 -33.73 12.76
CA ASP A 126 17.67 -32.84 11.62
C ASP A 126 18.80 -33.28 10.67
N LEU A 127 19.90 -33.83 11.19
CA LEU A 127 20.97 -34.41 10.37
C LEU A 127 20.57 -35.77 9.74
N ALA A 128 19.89 -36.65 10.48
CA ALA A 128 19.42 -37.92 9.93
C ALA A 128 18.41 -37.70 8.78
N LYS A 129 17.52 -36.72 8.91
CA LYS A 129 16.63 -36.28 7.81
C LYS A 129 17.39 -35.85 6.56
N LYS A 130 18.60 -35.31 6.71
CA LYS A 130 19.50 -34.91 5.60
C LYS A 130 20.33 -36.07 5.03
N GLY A 131 20.14 -37.30 5.52
CA GLY A 131 20.80 -38.51 5.02
C GLY A 131 22.15 -38.82 5.69
N TYR A 132 22.56 -38.07 6.72
CA TYR A 132 23.78 -38.38 7.47
C TYR A 132 23.62 -39.60 8.36
N GLN A 133 24.72 -40.31 8.59
CA GLN A 133 24.75 -41.48 9.46
C GLN A 133 25.07 -41.04 10.88
N ILE A 134 24.09 -41.14 11.78
CA ILE A 134 24.23 -40.60 13.14
C ILE A 134 24.50 -41.72 14.12
N VAL A 135 25.51 -41.55 14.96
CA VAL A 135 25.72 -42.37 16.15
C VAL A 135 25.57 -41.47 17.37
N LEU A 136 24.53 -41.71 18.16
CA LEU A 136 24.23 -40.97 19.38
C LEU A 136 24.76 -41.75 20.59
N PHE A 137 25.62 -41.11 21.38
CA PHE A 137 26.19 -41.65 22.61
C PHE A 137 25.49 -41.01 23.81
N GLU A 138 24.94 -41.84 24.69
CA GLU A 138 24.25 -41.40 25.90
C GLU A 138 24.82 -42.14 27.12
N ALA A 139 25.19 -41.37 28.15
CA ALA A 139 25.86 -41.90 29.33
C ALA A 139 24.91 -42.74 30.22
N THR A 140 23.63 -42.44 30.20
CA THR A 140 22.61 -43.15 30.98
C THR A 140 22.00 -44.32 30.20
N ASP A 141 21.08 -45.04 30.83
CA ASP A 141 20.35 -46.16 30.23
C ASP A 141 19.09 -45.74 29.46
N ARG A 142 18.87 -44.42 29.24
CA ARG A 142 17.70 -43.88 28.56
C ARG A 142 17.97 -42.53 27.90
N LEU A 143 17.23 -42.24 26.83
CA LEU A 143 17.24 -40.90 26.20
C LEU A 143 16.40 -39.90 27.01
N GLY A 144 16.59 -38.62 26.74
CA GLY A 144 15.79 -37.51 27.27
C GLY A 144 16.52 -36.62 28.27
N GLY A 145 17.68 -37.07 28.79
CA GLY A 145 18.50 -36.29 29.71
C GLY A 145 17.66 -35.69 30.84
N SER A 146 17.69 -34.37 30.98
CA SER A 146 16.98 -33.67 32.06
C SER A 146 15.45 -33.72 32.00
N LEU A 147 14.83 -34.17 30.89
CA LEU A 147 13.36 -34.25 30.76
C LEU A 147 12.69 -35.08 31.85
N TRP A 148 13.41 -36.06 32.41
CA TRP A 148 12.90 -36.92 33.48
C TRP A 148 12.76 -36.20 34.82
N ASP A 149 13.36 -35.02 34.97
CA ASP A 149 13.28 -34.20 36.19
C ASP A 149 11.93 -33.47 36.31
N TYR A 150 11.20 -33.30 35.20
CA TYR A 150 9.86 -32.70 35.24
C TYR A 150 8.88 -33.63 35.98
N PRO A 151 7.96 -33.08 36.80
CA PRO A 151 6.89 -33.85 37.43
C PRO A 151 6.02 -34.57 36.39
N GLU A 152 5.51 -35.77 36.74
CA GLU A 152 4.63 -36.57 35.86
C GLU A 152 3.37 -35.80 35.45
N THR A 153 2.87 -34.94 36.34
CA THR A 153 1.70 -34.07 36.12
C THR A 153 1.94 -32.99 35.07
N GLU A 154 3.20 -32.60 34.85
CA GLU A 154 3.59 -31.59 33.86
C GLU A 154 4.03 -32.24 32.54
N LEU A 155 4.87 -33.27 32.64
CA LEU A 155 5.39 -34.02 31.49
C LEU A 155 5.25 -35.53 31.71
N PRO A 156 4.15 -36.13 31.24
CA PRO A 156 3.92 -37.56 31.35
C PRO A 156 5.03 -38.36 30.64
N ARG A 157 5.49 -39.46 31.24
CA ARG A 157 6.58 -40.27 30.65
C ARG A 157 6.19 -40.84 29.29
N GLU A 158 4.92 -41.19 29.14
CA GLU A 158 4.39 -41.69 27.87
C GLU A 158 4.50 -40.64 26.75
N ALA A 159 4.37 -39.35 27.07
CA ALA A 159 4.55 -38.27 26.09
C ALA A 159 6.01 -38.15 25.64
N ILE A 160 6.97 -38.34 26.55
CA ILE A 160 8.41 -38.36 26.23
C ILE A 160 8.72 -39.50 25.26
N LEU A 161 8.29 -40.72 25.62
CA LEU A 161 8.55 -41.92 24.82
C LEU A 161 7.90 -41.82 23.43
N ARG A 162 6.64 -41.37 23.37
CA ARG A 162 5.91 -41.19 22.11
C ARG A 162 6.60 -40.20 21.17
N ASP A 163 7.15 -39.11 21.69
CA ASP A 163 7.89 -38.15 20.87
C ASP A 163 9.22 -38.72 20.35
N PHE A 164 9.84 -39.67 21.07
CA PHE A 164 11.07 -40.33 20.65
C PHE A 164 10.87 -41.44 19.62
N ASP A 165 9.64 -41.94 19.43
CA ASP A 165 9.31 -42.95 18.41
C ASP A 165 9.73 -42.52 17.00
N ILE A 166 9.80 -41.21 16.74
CA ILE A 166 10.26 -40.66 15.45
C ILE A 166 11.71 -41.06 15.12
N LEU A 167 12.53 -41.37 16.13
CA LEU A 167 13.92 -41.79 15.94
C LEU A 167 14.00 -43.21 15.36
N ALA A 168 13.01 -44.07 15.62
CA ALA A 168 12.96 -45.42 15.07
C ALA A 168 12.74 -45.43 13.55
N ASP A 169 12.12 -44.38 13.00
CA ASP A 169 11.91 -44.22 11.57
C ASP A 169 13.16 -43.68 10.84
N LEU A 170 14.24 -43.37 11.57
CA LEU A 170 15.47 -42.76 11.06
C LEU A 170 16.70 -43.62 11.36
N SER A 171 17.75 -43.46 10.54
CA SER A 171 19.03 -44.18 10.73
C SER A 171 19.90 -43.55 11.82
N VAL A 172 19.41 -43.55 13.05
CA VAL A 172 20.15 -43.11 14.25
C VAL A 172 20.56 -44.34 15.06
N GLU A 173 21.85 -44.64 15.11
CA GLU A 173 22.40 -45.66 15.99
C GLU A 173 22.51 -45.08 17.40
N ILE A 174 21.82 -45.69 18.38
CA ILE A 174 21.79 -45.20 19.77
C ILE A 174 22.64 -46.11 20.64
N ARG A 175 23.70 -45.57 21.25
CA ARG A 175 24.59 -46.24 22.20
C ARG A 175 24.37 -45.68 23.60
N LEU A 176 23.56 -46.40 24.38
CA LEU A 176 23.30 -46.10 25.79
C LEU A 176 24.44 -46.59 26.68
N LYS A 177 24.48 -46.14 27.93
CA LYS A 177 25.50 -46.49 28.94
C LYS A 177 26.93 -46.29 28.43
N THR A 178 27.13 -45.27 27.61
CA THR A 178 28.43 -44.94 27.01
C THR A 178 28.79 -43.50 27.34
N SER A 179 29.70 -43.31 28.29
CA SER A 179 30.22 -42.01 28.68
C SER A 179 31.44 -41.65 27.83
N VAL A 180 31.27 -40.71 26.92
CA VAL A 180 32.42 -40.04 26.26
C VAL A 180 33.23 -39.29 27.33
N GLY A 181 34.56 -39.22 27.16
CA GLY A 181 35.51 -38.70 28.15
C GLY A 181 35.87 -39.66 29.29
N GLN A 182 35.27 -40.86 29.32
CA GLN A 182 35.63 -41.92 30.26
C GLN A 182 35.75 -43.29 29.60
N ASP A 183 34.67 -43.74 28.96
CA ASP A 183 34.64 -45.03 28.26
C ASP A 183 35.27 -44.89 26.87
N ILE A 184 35.08 -43.73 26.23
CA ILE A 184 35.61 -43.40 24.90
C ILE A 184 36.18 -41.97 24.94
N PRO A 185 37.48 -41.77 24.65
CA PRO A 185 38.05 -40.43 24.52
C PRO A 185 37.41 -39.64 23.37
N LEU A 186 37.21 -38.33 23.55
CA LEU A 186 36.69 -37.45 22.49
C LEU A 186 37.58 -37.47 21.23
N SER A 187 38.89 -37.57 21.42
CA SER A 187 39.86 -37.65 20.33
C SER A 187 39.68 -38.87 19.42
N ASP A 188 39.09 -39.96 19.92
CA ASP A 188 38.79 -41.14 19.10
C ASP A 188 37.53 -40.92 18.26
N LEU A 189 36.54 -40.19 18.79
CA LEU A 189 35.38 -39.77 18.00
C LEU A 189 35.79 -38.83 16.86
N GLN A 190 36.72 -37.90 17.11
CA GLN A 190 37.24 -37.00 16.06
C GLN A 190 37.97 -37.75 14.93
N LYS A 191 38.54 -38.93 15.21
CA LYS A 191 39.20 -39.77 14.19
C LYS A 191 38.20 -40.63 13.41
N GLU A 192 37.15 -41.14 14.08
CA GLU A 192 36.18 -42.07 13.47
C GLU A 192 35.04 -41.36 12.72
N PHE A 193 34.70 -40.13 13.11
CA PHE A 193 33.56 -39.38 12.58
C PHE A 193 33.99 -38.13 11.84
N ASP A 194 33.22 -37.73 10.82
CA ASP A 194 33.50 -36.53 10.04
C ASP A 194 33.16 -35.23 10.78
N ALA A 195 32.29 -35.31 11.79
CA ALA A 195 31.97 -34.21 12.71
C ALA A 195 31.47 -34.76 14.05
N VAL A 196 31.65 -33.97 15.12
CA VAL A 196 31.19 -34.31 16.47
C VAL A 196 30.33 -33.19 17.04
N TYR A 197 29.17 -33.54 17.60
CA TYR A 197 28.33 -32.61 18.36
C TYR A 197 28.32 -32.96 19.85
N LEU A 198 28.52 -31.96 20.70
CA LEU A 198 28.54 -32.06 22.16
C LEU A 198 27.29 -31.39 22.75
N GLY A 199 26.31 -32.21 23.11
CA GLY A 199 25.04 -31.81 23.71
C GLY A 199 24.76 -32.48 25.06
N SER A 200 25.81 -32.89 25.79
CA SER A 200 25.74 -33.67 27.04
C SER A 200 25.25 -32.87 28.26
N GLY A 201 25.09 -31.56 28.13
CA GLY A 201 24.68 -30.65 29.21
C GLY A 201 25.81 -30.27 30.17
N PHE A 202 25.52 -29.33 31.07
CA PHE A 202 26.47 -28.77 32.03
C PHE A 202 26.91 -29.78 33.11
N GLY A 203 28.18 -29.76 33.49
CA GLY A 203 28.81 -30.67 34.45
C GLY A 203 29.11 -32.04 33.85
N SER A 204 29.17 -32.15 32.52
CA SER A 204 29.40 -33.42 31.84
C SER A 204 30.88 -33.78 31.82
N ARG A 205 31.18 -35.09 31.86
CA ARG A 205 32.56 -35.61 31.96
C ARG A 205 33.44 -35.28 30.74
N ASN A 206 32.84 -34.88 29.61
CA ASN A 206 33.54 -34.39 28.42
C ASN A 206 34.25 -33.04 28.64
N GLU A 207 33.83 -32.25 29.64
CA GLU A 207 34.44 -30.94 29.95
C GLU A 207 35.94 -31.06 30.28
N GLY A 208 36.37 -32.20 30.84
CA GLY A 208 37.77 -32.43 31.19
C GLY A 208 38.71 -32.61 29.98
N GLU A 209 38.16 -32.90 28.80
CA GLU A 209 38.93 -33.05 27.55
C GLU A 209 38.84 -31.81 26.64
N LEU A 210 38.10 -30.78 27.05
CA LEU A 210 37.83 -29.57 26.27
C LEU A 210 38.35 -28.33 26.99
N ASN A 211 38.71 -27.31 26.21
CA ASN A 211 38.98 -25.99 26.77
C ASN A 211 37.66 -25.39 27.28
N VAL A 212 37.56 -25.16 28.59
CA VAL A 212 36.42 -24.50 29.22
C VAL A 212 36.79 -23.11 29.73
N THR A 213 35.80 -22.22 29.80
CA THR A 213 35.91 -20.89 30.40
C THR A 213 35.99 -20.99 31.94
N ALA A 214 36.25 -19.86 32.61
CA ALA A 214 36.27 -19.78 34.08
C ALA A 214 34.96 -20.25 34.73
N ASP A 215 33.83 -20.13 34.01
CA ASP A 215 32.50 -20.57 34.44
C ASP A 215 32.19 -22.03 34.05
N ALA A 216 33.20 -22.80 33.64
CA ALA A 216 33.10 -24.18 33.15
C ALA A 216 32.21 -24.34 31.90
N LEU A 217 32.12 -23.31 31.05
CA LEU A 217 31.38 -23.35 29.78
C LEU A 217 32.31 -23.65 28.62
N VAL A 218 31.83 -24.39 27.62
CA VAL A 218 32.58 -24.62 26.36
C VAL A 218 32.43 -23.39 25.46
N PRO A 219 33.53 -22.69 25.11
CA PRO A 219 33.49 -21.56 24.21
C PRO A 219 33.16 -22.03 22.78
N VAL A 220 32.26 -21.31 22.13
CA VAL A 220 31.87 -21.53 20.73
C VAL A 220 31.75 -20.21 19.99
N THR A 221 31.90 -20.26 18.67
CA THR A 221 31.49 -19.16 17.80
C THR A 221 29.95 -19.09 17.80
N GLN A 222 29.36 -17.98 18.27
CA GLN A 222 27.92 -17.91 18.57
C GLN A 222 27.02 -18.16 17.34
N GLU A 223 27.50 -17.82 16.15
CA GLU A 223 26.76 -18.02 14.90
C GLU A 223 26.81 -19.48 14.45
N THR A 224 27.92 -20.20 14.69
CA THR A 224 28.17 -21.53 14.12
C THR A 224 28.10 -22.66 15.13
N PHE A 225 28.19 -22.37 16.44
CA PHE A 225 28.35 -23.36 17.51
C PHE A 225 29.62 -24.23 17.39
N GLU A 226 30.55 -23.85 16.52
CA GLU A 226 31.84 -24.53 16.41
C GLU A 226 32.74 -24.14 17.59
N THR A 227 33.36 -25.15 18.19
CA THR A 227 34.36 -24.96 19.24
C THR A 227 35.71 -24.53 18.63
N ASN A 228 36.73 -24.41 19.47
CA ASN A 228 38.10 -24.14 19.03
C ASN A 228 38.72 -25.35 18.29
N GLU A 229 38.13 -26.54 18.46
CA GLU A 229 38.55 -27.77 17.78
C GLU A 229 37.76 -27.91 16.46
N PRO A 230 38.42 -27.85 15.28
CA PRO A 230 37.74 -27.92 13.99
C PRO A 230 36.88 -29.19 13.84
N GLY A 231 35.65 -29.02 13.37
CA GLY A 231 34.71 -30.14 13.20
C GLY A 231 34.06 -30.64 14.49
N VAL A 232 34.34 -30.00 15.63
CA VAL A 232 33.67 -30.23 16.91
C VAL A 232 32.77 -29.04 17.22
N PHE A 233 31.50 -29.33 17.48
CA PHE A 233 30.46 -28.36 17.77
C PHE A 233 29.86 -28.62 19.15
N ALA A 234 29.41 -27.59 19.85
CA ALA A 234 28.81 -27.72 21.17
C ALA A 234 27.57 -26.85 21.35
N GLY A 235 26.60 -27.31 22.13
CA GLY A 235 25.36 -26.58 22.38
C GLY A 235 24.64 -27.03 23.64
N GLY A 236 23.45 -26.49 23.88
CA GLY A 236 22.68 -26.71 25.08
C GLY A 236 23.28 -26.03 26.31
N THR A 237 23.05 -26.61 27.49
CA THR A 237 23.56 -26.06 28.76
C THR A 237 25.08 -26.18 28.90
N LEU A 238 25.76 -26.93 28.03
CA LEU A 238 27.22 -26.97 27.97
C LEU A 238 27.83 -25.62 27.54
N VAL A 239 27.08 -24.85 26.75
CA VAL A 239 27.48 -23.52 26.27
C VAL A 239 26.85 -22.40 27.11
N ARG A 240 25.60 -22.57 27.55
CA ARG A 240 24.86 -21.52 28.29
C ARG A 240 24.92 -21.62 29.82
N GLY A 241 25.36 -22.76 30.35
CA GLY A 241 25.37 -23.03 31.79
C GLY A 241 24.08 -23.64 32.33
N ALA A 242 24.16 -24.23 33.53
CA ALA A 242 23.05 -24.94 34.17
C ALA A 242 21.85 -24.05 34.53
N LYS A 243 22.09 -22.77 34.85
CA LYS A 243 21.02 -21.81 35.23
C LYS A 243 20.17 -21.37 34.05
N GLU A 244 20.65 -21.57 32.81
CA GLU A 244 19.94 -21.25 31.56
C GLU A 244 19.30 -22.48 30.90
N ARG A 245 18.78 -23.39 31.72
CA ARG A 245 18.04 -24.55 31.25
C ARG A 245 16.73 -24.09 30.59
N SER A 246 16.62 -24.33 29.29
CA SER A 246 15.46 -23.98 28.47
C SER A 246 15.22 -25.07 27.42
N PRO A 247 14.06 -25.76 27.43
CA PRO A 247 13.73 -26.77 26.43
C PRO A 247 13.76 -26.22 25.00
N ILE A 248 13.17 -25.06 24.77
CA ILE A 248 13.04 -24.51 23.41
C ILE A 248 14.36 -23.97 22.87
N ARG A 249 15.20 -23.35 23.72
CA ARG A 249 16.57 -22.94 23.32
C ARG A 249 17.46 -24.15 23.06
N SER A 250 17.30 -25.24 23.81
CA SER A 250 18.05 -26.48 23.58
C SER A 250 17.76 -27.09 22.21
N ILE A 251 16.49 -27.06 21.77
CA ILE A 251 16.11 -27.46 20.41
C ILE A 251 16.72 -26.50 19.38
N SER A 252 16.64 -25.18 19.62
CA SER A 252 17.24 -24.18 18.73
C SER A 252 18.73 -24.41 18.51
N ASP A 253 19.51 -24.63 19.59
CA ASP A 253 20.93 -24.95 19.49
C ASP A 253 21.19 -26.21 18.67
N GLY A 254 20.43 -27.28 18.93
CA GLY A 254 20.57 -28.55 18.21
C GLY A 254 20.34 -28.37 16.71
N ARG A 255 19.31 -27.60 16.34
CA ARG A 255 19.01 -27.27 14.94
C ARG A 255 20.06 -26.38 14.30
N ARG A 256 20.45 -25.29 14.98
CA ARG A 256 21.46 -24.34 14.47
C ARG A 256 22.81 -25.02 14.29
N THR A 257 23.16 -25.94 15.19
CA THR A 257 24.36 -26.78 15.08
C THR A 257 24.25 -27.81 13.96
N ALA A 258 23.09 -28.46 13.77
CA ALA A 258 22.87 -29.35 12.64
C ALA A 258 23.02 -28.63 11.28
N ILE A 259 22.64 -27.36 11.19
CA ILE A 259 22.90 -26.53 10.00
C ILE A 259 24.41 -26.30 9.83
N SER A 260 25.13 -25.98 10.90
CA SER A 260 26.58 -25.78 10.87
C SER A 260 27.33 -27.04 10.46
N ILE A 261 27.01 -28.20 11.04
CA ILE A 261 27.61 -29.49 10.69
C ILE A 261 27.34 -29.82 9.22
N ASP A 262 26.10 -29.63 8.75
CA ASP A 262 25.77 -29.86 7.35
C ASP A 262 26.57 -28.95 6.39
N ARG A 263 26.75 -27.67 6.73
CA ARG A 263 27.56 -26.72 5.95
C ARG A 263 29.05 -27.04 6.00
N PHE A 264 29.56 -27.43 7.16
CA PHE A 264 30.93 -27.87 7.38
C PHE A 264 31.26 -29.08 6.50
N LEU A 265 30.42 -30.11 6.54
CA LEU A 265 30.58 -31.33 5.73
C LEU A 265 30.46 -31.07 4.23
N GLN A 266 29.68 -30.05 3.83
CA GLN A 266 29.59 -29.60 2.43
C GLN A 266 30.71 -28.64 2.02
N LYS A 267 31.58 -28.21 2.95
CA LYS A 267 32.67 -27.25 2.72
C LYS A 267 32.18 -25.90 2.16
N VAL A 268 31.05 -25.41 2.67
CA VAL A 268 30.50 -24.08 2.35
C VAL A 268 30.61 -23.14 3.55
N SER A 269 30.34 -21.84 3.33
CA SER A 269 30.43 -20.84 4.41
C SER A 269 29.54 -21.19 5.60
N LEU A 270 30.13 -21.23 6.79
CA LEU A 270 29.41 -21.45 8.05
C LEU A 270 28.65 -20.20 8.50
N THR A 271 29.14 -19.01 8.16
CA THR A 271 28.65 -17.72 8.69
C THR A 271 27.70 -16.98 7.76
N ALA A 272 27.66 -17.32 6.47
CA ALA A 272 26.79 -16.64 5.51
C ALA A 272 25.30 -16.84 5.82
N SER A 273 24.52 -15.76 5.80
CA SER A 273 23.06 -15.76 5.98
C SER A 273 22.59 -16.54 7.22
N ARG A 274 23.24 -16.26 8.35
CA ARG A 274 22.90 -16.79 9.68
C ARG A 274 22.06 -15.80 10.49
N GLU A 275 21.70 -14.65 9.93
CA GLU A 275 20.85 -13.69 10.63
C GLU A 275 19.47 -14.34 10.91
N ASN A 276 18.88 -14.04 12.07
CA ASN A 276 17.52 -14.44 12.42
C ASN A 276 17.25 -15.97 12.50
N GLU A 277 18.26 -16.82 12.71
CA GLU A 277 18.07 -18.27 12.94
C GLU A 277 17.58 -18.63 14.35
N GLY A 278 17.82 -17.75 15.32
CA GLY A 278 17.28 -17.81 16.68
C GLY A 278 16.33 -16.66 16.92
N SER A 279 16.01 -16.36 18.17
CA SER A 279 15.14 -15.23 18.50
C SER A 279 15.69 -13.90 18.01
N TYR A 280 14.82 -13.03 17.48
CA TYR A 280 15.17 -11.68 17.04
C TYR A 280 13.99 -10.72 17.24
N GLU A 281 14.27 -9.42 17.24
CA GLU A 281 13.24 -8.38 17.28
C GLU A 281 12.61 -8.17 15.91
N THR A 282 11.28 -8.17 15.84
CA THR A 282 10.58 -7.93 14.58
C THR A 282 10.45 -6.44 14.28
N ARG A 283 10.52 -6.11 12.99
CA ARG A 283 10.12 -4.80 12.44
C ARG A 283 8.62 -4.68 12.18
N LEU A 284 7.85 -5.76 12.32
CA LEU A 284 6.42 -5.74 12.03
C LEU A 284 5.70 -4.72 12.91
N TYR A 285 4.86 -3.89 12.29
CA TYR A 285 3.95 -2.99 12.97
C TYR A 285 2.53 -3.56 12.96
N THR A 286 1.81 -3.41 14.06
CA THR A 286 0.39 -3.77 14.17
C THR A 286 -0.27 -2.76 15.09
N SER A 287 -1.19 -1.96 14.55
CA SER A 287 -1.94 -0.97 15.34
C SER A 287 -2.82 -1.68 16.36
N LEU A 288 -2.88 -1.13 17.57
CA LEU A 288 -3.78 -1.55 18.65
C LEU A 288 -4.98 -0.61 18.80
N GLU A 289 -5.11 0.38 17.92
CA GLU A 289 -6.24 1.30 17.91
C GLU A 289 -7.55 0.54 17.68
N GLY A 290 -8.54 0.77 18.55
CA GLY A 290 -9.84 0.09 18.51
C GLY A 290 -9.84 -1.37 18.97
N ILE A 291 -8.71 -1.90 19.47
CA ILE A 291 -8.64 -3.27 19.99
C ILE A 291 -9.14 -3.31 21.44
N GLU A 292 -10.15 -4.15 21.69
CA GLU A 292 -10.71 -4.35 23.04
C GLU A 292 -9.78 -5.19 23.93
N ALA A 293 -9.66 -4.75 25.18
CA ALA A 293 -8.99 -5.48 26.24
C ALA A 293 -9.84 -6.69 26.67
N LEU A 294 -9.40 -7.89 26.30
CA LEU A 294 -10.05 -9.15 26.72
C LEU A 294 -9.13 -9.91 27.67
N PRO A 295 -9.65 -10.46 28.78
CA PRO A 295 -8.89 -11.34 29.66
C PRO A 295 -8.52 -12.64 28.93
N GLU A 296 -7.51 -13.33 29.46
CA GLU A 296 -7.15 -14.70 29.08
C GLU A 296 -8.33 -15.65 29.30
N VAL A 297 -8.54 -16.60 28.38
CA VAL A 297 -9.51 -17.68 28.62
C VAL A 297 -8.94 -18.61 29.70
N PRO A 298 -9.62 -18.75 30.85
CA PRO A 298 -9.11 -19.60 31.93
C PRO A 298 -9.15 -21.08 31.51
N LEU A 299 -8.20 -21.85 32.01
CA LEU A 299 -8.20 -23.30 31.88
C LEU A 299 -9.17 -23.91 32.89
N SER A 300 -10.29 -24.50 32.44
CA SER A 300 -11.22 -25.18 33.37
C SER A 300 -10.58 -26.41 34.04
N ASN A 301 -9.62 -27.06 33.39
CA ASN A 301 -8.86 -28.18 33.92
C ASN A 301 -7.36 -28.05 33.60
N ALA A 302 -6.60 -27.43 34.50
CA ALA A 302 -5.17 -27.17 34.30
C ALA A 302 -4.34 -28.44 33.98
N PRO A 303 -4.56 -29.59 34.66
CA PRO A 303 -3.92 -30.85 34.27
C PRO A 303 -4.19 -31.32 32.85
N GLU A 304 -5.37 -31.07 32.27
CA GLU A 304 -5.74 -31.53 30.92
C GLU A 304 -5.38 -30.53 29.83
N GLY A 305 -5.33 -29.24 30.16
CA GLY A 305 -5.16 -28.15 29.20
C GLY A 305 -6.53 -27.65 28.70
N TYR A 306 -6.54 -26.91 27.59
CA TYR A 306 -7.78 -26.41 27.02
C TYR A 306 -8.64 -27.52 26.42
N SER A 307 -9.96 -27.42 26.64
CA SER A 307 -10.95 -28.10 25.81
C SER A 307 -10.92 -27.58 24.36
N ALA A 308 -11.66 -28.23 23.46
CA ALA A 308 -11.81 -27.76 22.08
C ALA A 308 -12.38 -26.35 22.02
N GLU A 309 -13.42 -26.12 22.81
CA GLU A 309 -14.16 -24.86 22.86
C GLU A 309 -13.29 -23.75 23.45
N GLU A 310 -12.59 -24.01 24.56
CA GLU A 310 -11.71 -23.04 25.20
C GLU A 310 -10.54 -22.67 24.28
N ALA A 311 -9.92 -23.65 23.61
CA ALA A 311 -8.83 -23.41 22.69
C ALA A 311 -9.28 -22.56 21.49
N VAL A 312 -10.48 -22.82 20.94
CA VAL A 312 -11.07 -22.00 19.87
C VAL A 312 -11.32 -20.57 20.35
N GLN A 313 -11.86 -20.40 21.56
CA GLN A 313 -12.10 -19.08 22.16
C GLN A 313 -10.80 -18.30 22.37
N GLU A 314 -9.79 -18.94 22.93
CA GLU A 314 -8.48 -18.33 23.17
C GLU A 314 -7.79 -17.97 21.85
N ALA A 315 -7.81 -18.87 20.86
CA ALA A 315 -7.23 -18.62 19.55
C ALA A 315 -7.91 -17.45 18.80
N LYS A 316 -9.22 -17.25 18.99
CA LYS A 316 -9.98 -16.11 18.42
C LYS A 316 -9.56 -14.76 18.99
N ARG A 317 -8.90 -14.71 20.16
CA ARG A 317 -8.33 -13.47 20.70
C ARG A 317 -7.08 -13.01 19.92
N CYS A 318 -6.46 -13.89 19.13
CA CYS A 318 -5.24 -13.58 18.39
C CYS A 318 -5.48 -12.43 17.38
N LEU A 319 -4.65 -11.38 17.44
CA LEU A 319 -4.76 -10.20 16.57
C LEU A 319 -4.49 -10.49 15.08
N GLN A 320 -3.97 -11.67 14.75
CA GLN A 320 -3.46 -11.98 13.42
C GLN A 320 -2.48 -10.89 12.93
N CYS A 321 -1.53 -10.52 13.80
CA CYS A 321 -0.63 -9.37 13.63
C CYS A 321 -0.14 -9.22 12.18
N GLU A 322 -0.36 -8.03 11.64
CA GLU A 322 -0.02 -7.63 10.28
C GLU A 322 0.12 -6.10 10.18
N CYS A 323 0.85 -5.63 9.17
CA CYS A 323 1.00 -4.22 8.83
C CYS A 323 0.25 -3.91 7.53
N MET A 324 -1.01 -3.51 7.67
CA MET A 324 -1.89 -3.15 6.54
C MET A 324 -2.38 -1.70 6.59
N GLU A 325 -1.76 -0.83 7.39
CA GLU A 325 -2.22 0.55 7.63
C GLU A 325 -2.48 1.34 6.33
N CYS A 326 -1.53 1.31 5.39
CA CYS A 326 -1.69 1.96 4.09
C CYS A 326 -2.84 1.38 3.26
N VAL A 327 -3.14 0.08 3.39
CA VAL A 327 -4.23 -0.59 2.67
C VAL A 327 -5.58 -0.28 3.31
N LYS A 328 -5.65 -0.20 4.65
CA LYS A 328 -6.86 0.15 5.40
C LYS A 328 -7.42 1.51 4.98
N VAL A 329 -6.54 2.48 4.68
CA VAL A 329 -6.90 3.87 4.35
C VAL A 329 -6.90 4.20 2.86
N CYS A 330 -6.68 3.22 1.96
CA CYS A 330 -6.51 3.49 0.53
C CYS A 330 -7.30 2.52 -0.34
N GLU A 331 -8.38 3.01 -0.94
CA GLU A 331 -9.24 2.21 -1.83
C GLU A 331 -8.47 1.65 -3.04
N PHE A 332 -7.51 2.39 -3.58
CA PHE A 332 -6.59 1.89 -4.62
C PHE A 332 -5.85 0.63 -4.15
N LEU A 333 -5.18 0.66 -3.00
CA LEU A 333 -4.43 -0.49 -2.52
C LEU A 333 -5.35 -1.66 -2.14
N ALA A 334 -6.53 -1.39 -1.59
CA ALA A 334 -7.50 -2.42 -1.22
C ALA A 334 -8.09 -3.15 -2.44
N SER A 335 -8.46 -2.40 -3.50
CA SER A 335 -9.13 -2.93 -4.68
C SER A 335 -8.31 -3.96 -5.48
N PHE A 336 -6.98 -3.93 -5.39
CA PHE A 336 -6.08 -4.91 -6.04
C PHE A 336 -5.76 -6.14 -5.18
N LYS A 337 -6.38 -6.29 -3.98
CA LYS A 337 -6.36 -7.50 -3.13
C LYS A 337 -4.96 -8.00 -2.73
N GLY A 338 -4.05 -7.08 -2.45
CA GLY A 338 -2.67 -7.32 -2.06
C GLY A 338 -2.13 -6.25 -1.12
N TYR A 339 -0.82 -6.04 -1.15
CA TYR A 339 -0.10 -5.07 -0.31
C TYR A 339 1.13 -4.54 -1.06
N PRO A 340 1.71 -3.40 -0.63
CA PRO A 340 2.74 -2.69 -1.39
C PRO A 340 3.89 -3.56 -1.92
N LYS A 341 4.50 -4.44 -1.13
CA LYS A 341 5.59 -5.32 -1.60
C LYS A 341 5.21 -6.16 -2.83
N LYS A 342 4.00 -6.73 -2.85
CA LYS A 342 3.49 -7.49 -3.99
C LYS A 342 3.27 -6.59 -5.21
N TYR A 343 2.76 -5.38 -4.99
CA TYR A 343 2.54 -4.42 -6.05
C TYR A 343 3.84 -3.91 -6.66
N ILE A 344 4.87 -3.64 -5.85
CA ILE A 344 6.20 -3.25 -6.31
C ILE A 344 6.79 -4.34 -7.21
N ARG A 345 6.71 -5.61 -6.81
CA ARG A 345 7.09 -6.78 -7.65
C ARG A 345 6.32 -6.82 -8.96
N GLN A 346 5.00 -6.62 -8.90
CA GLN A 346 4.16 -6.61 -10.10
C GLN A 346 4.54 -5.48 -11.05
N ILE A 347 4.83 -4.29 -10.53
CA ILE A 347 5.29 -3.13 -11.30
C ILE A 347 6.64 -3.45 -11.94
N TYR A 348 7.62 -3.94 -11.19
CA TYR A 348 8.93 -4.35 -11.70
C TYR A 348 8.81 -5.34 -12.87
N ASN A 349 8.04 -6.41 -12.65
CA ASN A 349 7.83 -7.43 -13.65
C ASN A 349 7.15 -6.84 -14.89
N ASN A 350 6.18 -5.94 -14.72
CA ASN A 350 5.49 -5.27 -15.84
C ASN A 350 6.43 -4.40 -16.68
N LEU A 351 7.36 -3.69 -16.03
CA LEU A 351 8.37 -2.85 -16.69
C LEU A 351 9.45 -3.70 -17.38
N SER A 352 9.73 -4.90 -16.89
CA SER A 352 10.73 -5.81 -17.45
C SER A 352 10.24 -6.59 -18.69
N ILE A 353 8.95 -6.55 -19.01
CA ILE A 353 8.40 -7.25 -20.18
C ILE A 353 8.88 -6.57 -21.46
N VAL A 354 9.68 -7.29 -22.25
CA VAL A 354 10.14 -6.86 -23.58
C VAL A 354 9.02 -7.09 -24.62
N MET A 355 8.50 -8.33 -24.71
CA MET A 355 7.40 -8.74 -25.57
C MET A 355 6.32 -9.45 -24.75
N GLY A 356 5.04 -9.16 -25.02
CA GLY A 356 3.91 -9.78 -24.31
C GLY A 356 2.92 -8.78 -23.71
N GLN A 357 1.88 -9.30 -23.05
CA GLN A 357 0.84 -8.50 -22.43
C GLN A 357 1.29 -7.95 -21.07
N ARG A 358 1.10 -6.65 -20.87
CA ARG A 358 1.43 -5.93 -19.63
C ARG A 358 0.23 -5.88 -18.69
N HIS A 359 0.07 -6.92 -17.86
CA HIS A 359 -1.06 -7.03 -16.93
C HIS A 359 -1.02 -6.01 -15.77
N GLY A 360 0.11 -5.35 -15.52
CA GLY A 360 0.28 -4.34 -14.47
C GLY A 360 -0.12 -2.92 -14.87
N ASN A 361 -0.44 -2.66 -16.15
CA ASN A 361 -0.76 -1.30 -16.62
C ASN A 361 -1.94 -0.67 -15.88
N LYS A 362 -3.01 -1.44 -15.61
CA LYS A 362 -4.17 -0.92 -14.87
C LYS A 362 -3.78 -0.51 -13.45
N LEU A 363 -2.97 -1.31 -12.75
CA LEU A 363 -2.46 -0.98 -11.40
C LEU A 363 -1.65 0.32 -11.41
N ILE A 364 -0.65 0.43 -12.29
CA ILE A 364 0.26 1.59 -12.37
C ILE A 364 -0.50 2.90 -12.59
N ASN A 365 -1.47 2.89 -13.51
CA ASN A 365 -2.21 4.09 -13.89
C ASN A 365 -3.41 4.39 -12.97
N SER A 366 -3.74 3.49 -12.03
CA SER A 366 -4.88 3.68 -11.12
C SER A 366 -4.56 4.50 -9.86
N CYS A 367 -3.30 4.79 -9.55
CA CYS A 367 -2.96 5.55 -8.34
C CYS A 367 -3.29 7.05 -8.50
N SER A 368 -3.90 7.67 -7.48
CA SER A 368 -4.18 9.11 -7.46
C SER A 368 -3.00 10.00 -7.05
N ASN A 369 -1.85 9.39 -6.71
CA ASN A 369 -0.65 10.09 -6.26
C ASN A 369 -0.86 11.02 -5.04
N CYS A 370 -1.76 10.65 -4.12
CA CYS A 370 -2.19 11.53 -3.02
C CYS A 370 -1.27 11.53 -1.78
N GLY A 371 -0.28 10.63 -1.73
CA GLY A 371 0.68 10.53 -0.63
C GLY A 371 0.18 9.88 0.67
N LEU A 372 -1.12 9.61 0.84
CA LEU A 372 -1.66 9.08 2.11
C LEU A 372 -0.97 7.78 2.56
N CYS A 373 -0.66 6.89 1.61
CA CYS A 373 0.03 5.63 1.91
C CYS A 373 1.41 5.84 2.57
N LYS A 374 2.12 6.93 2.27
CA LYS A 374 3.38 7.28 2.93
C LYS A 374 3.11 7.77 4.34
N GLU A 375 2.16 8.70 4.50
CA GLU A 375 1.83 9.32 5.78
C GLU A 375 1.50 8.31 6.88
N VAL A 376 0.78 7.24 6.54
CA VAL A 376 0.39 6.20 7.51
C VAL A 376 1.37 5.02 7.55
N CYS A 377 2.41 5.02 6.73
CA CYS A 377 3.36 3.91 6.68
C CYS A 377 4.44 4.10 7.77
N PRO A 378 4.66 3.10 8.65
CA PRO A 378 5.73 3.17 9.65
C PRO A 378 7.16 3.27 9.06
N GLU A 379 7.30 3.05 7.75
CA GLU A 379 8.58 2.94 7.03
C GLU A 379 8.61 3.86 5.79
N ASP A 380 7.74 4.89 5.76
CA ASP A 380 7.69 5.94 4.74
C ASP A 380 7.57 5.43 3.28
N LEU A 381 6.87 4.30 3.06
CA LEU A 381 6.71 3.72 1.73
C LEU A 381 5.68 4.49 0.89
N HIS A 382 6.14 5.20 -0.14
CA HIS A 382 5.30 6.02 -1.00
C HIS A 382 4.88 5.31 -2.30
N MET A 383 3.73 4.64 -2.32
CA MET A 383 3.24 3.97 -3.54
C MET A 383 2.98 4.94 -4.71
N GLY A 384 2.56 6.18 -4.46
CA GLY A 384 2.36 7.19 -5.52
C GLY A 384 3.64 7.51 -6.32
N GLU A 385 4.77 7.78 -5.66
CA GLU A 385 6.07 8.00 -6.31
C GLU A 385 6.50 6.79 -7.14
N ILE A 386 6.32 5.57 -6.61
CA ILE A 386 6.63 4.32 -7.34
C ILE A 386 5.76 4.21 -8.61
N CYS A 387 4.46 4.53 -8.52
CA CYS A 387 3.57 4.56 -9.67
C CYS A 387 3.96 5.63 -10.69
N ILE A 388 4.35 6.83 -10.26
CA ILE A 388 4.83 7.90 -11.16
C ILE A 388 6.11 7.47 -11.88
N ALA A 389 7.11 6.98 -11.16
CA ALA A 389 8.37 6.52 -11.76
C ALA A 389 8.14 5.39 -12.79
N ALA A 390 7.18 4.49 -12.51
CA ALA A 390 6.75 3.48 -13.46
C ALA A 390 6.07 4.08 -14.71
N ARG A 391 5.22 5.11 -14.55
CA ARG A 391 4.60 5.82 -15.68
C ARG A 391 5.63 6.51 -16.56
N GLU A 392 6.60 7.20 -15.96
CA GLU A 392 7.71 7.84 -16.67
C GLU A 392 8.49 6.82 -17.51
N THR A 393 8.90 5.72 -16.87
CA THR A 393 9.61 4.62 -17.56
C THR A 393 8.77 4.07 -18.73
N MET A 394 7.46 3.90 -18.54
CA MET A 394 6.56 3.44 -19.61
C MET A 394 6.44 4.45 -20.76
N VAL A 395 6.45 5.75 -20.48
CA VAL A 395 6.44 6.80 -21.50
C VAL A 395 7.76 6.80 -22.28
N GLU A 396 8.90 6.82 -21.58
CA GLU A 396 10.25 6.82 -22.16
C GLU A 396 10.48 5.62 -23.09
N GLN A 397 9.96 4.44 -22.73
CA GLN A 397 10.07 3.22 -23.53
C GLN A 397 9.01 3.12 -24.67
N GLY A 398 8.12 4.10 -24.81
CA GLY A 398 7.02 4.05 -25.76
C GLY A 398 6.01 2.92 -25.49
N LYS A 399 5.86 2.52 -24.21
CA LYS A 399 4.97 1.42 -23.77
C LYS A 399 3.76 1.88 -22.97
N MET A 400 3.64 3.17 -22.68
CA MET A 400 2.47 3.76 -22.04
C MET A 400 1.23 3.58 -22.93
N PRO A 401 0.17 2.89 -22.46
CA PRO A 401 -1.06 2.79 -23.24
C PRO A 401 -1.67 4.20 -23.43
N PRO A 402 -1.91 4.66 -24.67
CA PRO A 402 -2.46 5.99 -24.92
C PRO A 402 -3.79 6.24 -24.19
N SER A 403 -4.62 5.20 -24.07
CA SER A 403 -5.93 5.23 -23.42
C SER A 403 -5.92 5.61 -21.94
N ALA A 404 -4.78 5.48 -21.23
CA ALA A 404 -4.73 5.80 -19.81
C ALA A 404 -4.90 7.30 -19.54
N HIS A 405 -4.25 8.16 -20.35
CA HIS A 405 -4.08 9.58 -20.02
C HIS A 405 -4.44 10.56 -21.15
N GLU A 406 -4.64 10.09 -22.39
CA GLU A 406 -4.78 10.98 -23.57
C GLU A 406 -5.91 12.01 -23.44
N PHE A 407 -7.08 11.62 -22.93
CA PHE A 407 -8.19 12.56 -22.78
C PHE A 407 -7.83 13.74 -21.84
N ALA A 408 -7.20 13.44 -20.71
CA ALA A 408 -6.78 14.46 -19.75
C ALA A 408 -5.69 15.38 -20.32
N LEU A 409 -4.79 14.84 -21.16
CA LEU A 409 -3.75 15.60 -21.84
C LEU A 409 -4.35 16.52 -22.92
N ARG A 410 -5.32 16.04 -23.71
CA ARG A 410 -6.08 16.87 -24.66
C ARG A 410 -6.85 17.98 -23.96
N ASP A 411 -7.42 17.72 -22.78
CA ASP A 411 -8.10 18.77 -21.99
C ASP A 411 -7.12 19.81 -21.43
N MET A 412 -5.92 19.37 -21.03
CA MET A 412 -4.83 20.25 -20.63
C MET A 412 -4.36 21.12 -21.81
N GLU A 413 -4.18 20.53 -22.98
CA GLU A 413 -3.80 21.23 -24.22
C GLU A 413 -4.85 22.28 -24.59
N PHE A 414 -6.14 21.92 -24.59
CA PHE A 414 -7.23 22.88 -24.74
C PHE A 414 -7.10 24.05 -23.75
N SER A 415 -6.84 23.72 -22.48
CA SER A 415 -6.70 24.70 -21.39
C SER A 415 -5.44 25.58 -21.51
N ASN A 416 -4.53 25.26 -22.43
CA ASN A 416 -3.34 26.06 -22.71
C ASN A 416 -3.37 26.69 -24.11
N SER A 417 -4.42 26.42 -24.90
CA SER A 417 -4.65 26.97 -26.23
C SER A 417 -5.26 28.37 -26.18
N ASP A 418 -5.27 29.06 -27.33
CA ASP A 418 -5.89 30.38 -27.49
C ASP A 418 -7.39 30.40 -27.19
N LYS A 419 -8.06 29.24 -27.14
CA LYS A 419 -9.48 29.17 -26.76
C LYS A 419 -9.74 29.52 -25.29
N PHE A 420 -8.74 29.37 -24.40
CA PHE A 420 -8.89 29.67 -22.97
C PHE A 420 -7.72 30.44 -22.37
N ALA A 421 -6.50 30.20 -22.85
CA ALA A 421 -5.32 30.85 -22.30
C ALA A 421 -5.40 32.37 -22.42
N LEU A 422 -5.11 33.07 -21.32
CA LEU A 422 -5.14 34.52 -21.22
C LEU A 422 -4.13 34.98 -20.17
N HIS A 423 -3.45 36.10 -20.42
CA HIS A 423 -2.73 36.85 -19.40
C HIS A 423 -2.88 38.35 -19.69
N ARG A 424 -3.27 39.13 -18.67
CA ARG A 424 -3.50 40.58 -18.76
C ARG A 424 -3.20 41.26 -17.42
N HIS A 425 -2.69 42.49 -17.48
CA HIS A 425 -2.65 43.37 -16.33
C HIS A 425 -4.07 43.82 -15.94
N GLN A 426 -4.22 44.30 -14.71
CA GLN A 426 -5.46 44.92 -14.27
C GLN A 426 -5.91 46.02 -15.24
N PRO A 427 -7.21 46.14 -15.58
CA PRO A 427 -7.71 47.22 -16.42
C PRO A 427 -7.23 48.60 -15.95
N GLY A 428 -6.68 49.39 -16.88
CA GLY A 428 -6.11 50.71 -16.60
C GLY A 428 -4.69 50.70 -16.03
N MET A 429 -4.02 49.54 -15.91
CA MET A 429 -2.65 49.41 -15.44
C MET A 429 -1.75 48.77 -16.50
N ASP A 430 -0.48 49.18 -16.53
CA ASP A 430 0.58 48.65 -17.41
C ASP A 430 1.48 47.62 -16.73
N SER A 431 1.26 47.42 -15.42
CA SER A 431 2.05 46.57 -14.55
C SER A 431 1.15 45.99 -13.46
N SER A 432 1.58 44.91 -12.84
CA SER A 432 0.85 44.30 -11.73
C SER A 432 1.81 43.81 -10.67
N ARG A 433 1.54 44.13 -9.42
CA ARG A 433 2.26 43.59 -8.28
C ARG A 433 1.85 42.15 -7.99
N PHE A 434 0.58 41.84 -8.20
CA PHE A 434 0.01 40.51 -7.96
C PHE A 434 -0.53 39.92 -9.27
N LEU A 435 -0.57 38.59 -9.34
CA LEU A 435 -1.17 37.83 -10.43
C LEU A 435 -2.11 36.79 -9.86
N PHE A 436 -3.40 36.92 -10.15
CA PHE A 436 -4.38 35.92 -9.80
C PHE A 436 -4.38 34.78 -10.83
N PHE A 437 -4.15 33.57 -10.34
CA PHE A 437 -4.19 32.32 -11.09
C PHE A 437 -5.26 31.39 -10.50
N PRO A 438 -6.50 31.42 -11.01
CA PRO A 438 -7.61 30.61 -10.47
C PRO A 438 -7.42 29.10 -10.67
N GLY A 439 -6.67 28.70 -11.69
CA GLY A 439 -6.53 27.31 -12.12
C GLY A 439 -7.67 26.86 -13.07
N CYS A 440 -7.32 25.98 -14.01
CA CYS A 440 -8.21 25.59 -15.11
C CYS A 440 -9.50 24.90 -14.64
N GLN A 441 -9.45 24.10 -13.57
CA GLN A 441 -10.63 23.36 -13.10
C GLN A 441 -11.63 24.24 -12.35
N LEU A 442 -11.17 25.25 -11.60
CA LEU A 442 -12.08 26.22 -10.99
C LEU A 442 -12.77 27.07 -12.06
N CYS A 443 -12.04 27.45 -13.11
CA CYS A 443 -12.60 28.14 -14.28
C CYS A 443 -13.65 27.29 -15.02
N ALA A 444 -13.49 25.97 -15.01
CA ALA A 444 -14.42 25.05 -15.64
C ALA A 444 -15.66 24.79 -14.77
N SER A 445 -15.47 24.64 -13.45
CA SER A 445 -16.52 24.29 -12.49
C SER A 445 -17.38 25.51 -12.09
N SER A 446 -16.75 26.65 -11.79
CA SER A 446 -17.46 27.86 -11.35
C SER A 446 -16.84 29.15 -11.91
N PRO A 447 -17.13 29.48 -13.20
CA PRO A 447 -16.70 30.72 -13.83
C PRO A 447 -17.08 31.98 -13.04
N ILE A 448 -18.26 31.97 -12.42
CA ILE A 448 -18.77 33.12 -11.67
C ILE A 448 -17.92 33.41 -10.44
N ASN A 449 -17.49 32.38 -9.70
CA ASN A 449 -16.63 32.57 -8.54
C ASN A 449 -15.24 33.06 -8.93
N VAL A 450 -14.74 32.71 -10.12
CA VAL A 450 -13.50 33.28 -10.65
C VAL A 450 -13.64 34.79 -10.85
N LYS A 451 -14.72 35.25 -11.49
CA LYS A 451 -14.98 36.68 -11.68
C LYS A 451 -15.07 37.42 -10.33
N ARG A 452 -15.88 36.90 -9.40
CA ARG A 452 -16.06 37.50 -8.06
C ARG A 452 -14.76 37.57 -7.27
N THR A 453 -13.95 36.52 -7.34
CA THR A 453 -12.63 36.48 -6.67
C THR A 453 -11.70 37.52 -7.27
N TYR A 454 -11.63 37.62 -8.59
CA TYR A 454 -10.78 38.60 -9.26
C TYR A 454 -11.18 40.04 -8.89
N SER A 455 -12.47 40.38 -8.95
CA SER A 455 -12.98 41.70 -8.51
C SER A 455 -12.62 41.99 -7.06
N TYR A 456 -12.86 41.04 -6.15
CA TYR A 456 -12.52 41.17 -4.73
C TYR A 456 -11.04 41.45 -4.48
N LEU A 457 -10.14 40.76 -5.20
CA LEU A 457 -8.70 40.94 -5.07
C LEU A 457 -8.28 42.30 -5.65
N ALA A 458 -8.77 42.67 -6.84
CA ALA A 458 -8.45 43.93 -7.50
C ALA A 458 -8.93 45.16 -6.70
N GLU A 459 -10.01 45.04 -5.93
CA GLU A 459 -10.52 46.11 -5.05
C GLU A 459 -9.69 46.29 -3.77
N ARG A 460 -9.10 45.22 -3.24
CA ARG A 460 -8.45 45.23 -1.91
C ARG A 460 -6.93 45.28 -1.95
N LEU A 461 -6.32 44.81 -3.02
CA LEU A 461 -4.87 44.77 -3.16
C LEU A 461 -4.35 46.02 -3.87
N THR A 462 -3.29 46.62 -3.33
CA THR A 462 -2.63 47.79 -3.91
C THR A 462 -1.48 47.39 -4.83
N GLY A 463 -1.30 48.14 -5.93
CA GLY A 463 -0.25 47.89 -6.92
C GLY A 463 -0.67 46.99 -8.10
N GLY A 464 -1.97 46.73 -8.26
CA GLY A 464 -2.52 46.03 -9.42
C GLY A 464 -2.51 44.51 -9.32
N VAL A 465 -3.62 43.91 -9.74
CA VAL A 465 -3.84 42.45 -9.78
C VAL A 465 -4.06 42.04 -11.23
N GLY A 466 -3.04 41.44 -11.84
CA GLY A 466 -3.17 40.80 -13.15
C GLY A 466 -3.99 39.51 -13.07
N LEU A 467 -4.46 39.02 -14.21
CA LEU A 467 -5.18 37.75 -14.32
C LEU A 467 -4.47 36.85 -15.34
N MET A 468 -4.25 35.59 -14.96
CA MET A 468 -3.77 34.56 -15.89
C MET A 468 -4.65 33.31 -15.84
N LEU A 469 -5.23 32.96 -16.99
CA LEU A 469 -6.04 31.77 -17.20
C LEU A 469 -5.22 30.78 -18.02
N ARG A 470 -4.95 29.60 -17.46
CA ARG A 470 -4.36 28.43 -18.15
C ARG A 470 -4.30 27.21 -17.23
N CYS A 471 -3.75 26.09 -17.71
CA CYS A 471 -3.44 24.94 -16.88
C CYS A 471 -1.99 24.99 -16.37
N CYS A 472 -1.74 24.53 -15.14
CA CYS A 472 -0.40 24.45 -14.54
C CYS A 472 0.43 23.26 -15.05
N GLY A 473 -0.16 22.34 -15.82
CA GLY A 473 0.54 21.18 -16.36
C GLY A 473 0.41 19.89 -15.56
N ALA A 474 -0.29 19.91 -14.42
CA ALA A 474 -0.42 18.73 -13.54
C ALA A 474 -0.83 17.42 -14.25
N PRO A 475 -1.74 17.40 -15.26
CA PRO A 475 -2.04 16.17 -15.99
C PRO A 475 -0.84 15.54 -16.71
N ALA A 476 0.07 16.33 -17.28
CA ALA A 476 1.28 15.81 -17.92
C ALA A 476 2.27 15.25 -16.90
N ASP A 477 2.44 15.93 -15.77
CA ASP A 477 3.26 15.45 -14.65
C ASP A 477 2.74 14.10 -14.12
N TRP A 478 1.44 14.02 -13.78
CA TRP A 478 0.80 12.80 -13.31
C TRP A 478 0.86 11.65 -14.32
N ALA A 479 0.90 11.95 -15.62
CA ALA A 479 1.02 10.98 -16.69
C ALA A 479 2.45 10.47 -16.90
N GLY A 480 3.45 11.03 -16.23
CA GLY A 480 4.87 10.76 -16.44
C GLY A 480 5.43 11.37 -17.73
N ARG A 481 4.79 12.40 -18.29
CA ARG A 481 5.18 13.06 -19.56
C ARG A 481 6.03 14.30 -19.27
N LYS A 482 7.27 14.07 -18.83
CA LYS A 482 8.21 15.14 -18.41
C LYS A 482 8.39 16.26 -19.43
N GLU A 483 8.58 15.92 -20.71
CA GLU A 483 8.80 16.93 -21.76
C GLU A 483 7.58 17.83 -21.98
N GLU A 484 6.38 17.24 -21.96
CA GLU A 484 5.13 17.98 -22.13
C GLU A 484 4.85 18.86 -20.91
N PHE A 485 5.10 18.35 -19.71
CA PHE A 485 5.01 19.12 -18.48
C PHE A 485 5.99 20.31 -18.48
N ALA A 486 7.26 20.08 -18.81
CA ALA A 486 8.28 21.12 -18.88
C ALA A 486 7.90 22.22 -19.88
N ARG A 487 7.29 21.87 -21.03
CA ARG A 487 6.80 22.84 -22.02
C ARG A 487 5.70 23.73 -21.45
N VAL A 488 4.75 23.16 -20.71
CA VAL A 488 3.65 23.92 -20.09
C VAL A 488 4.19 24.86 -19.00
N VAL A 489 5.08 24.37 -18.14
CA VAL A 489 5.70 25.18 -17.07
C VAL A 489 6.54 26.32 -17.66
N SER A 490 7.36 26.03 -18.67
CA SER A 490 8.17 27.06 -19.35
C SER A 490 7.28 28.11 -20.03
N GLY A 491 6.16 27.69 -20.63
CA GLY A 491 5.20 28.61 -21.22
C GLY A 491 4.51 29.50 -20.18
N PHE A 492 4.26 29.00 -18.97
CA PHE A 492 3.82 29.80 -17.83
C PHE A 492 4.87 30.81 -17.41
N GLU A 493 6.11 30.37 -17.20
CA GLU A 493 7.21 31.21 -16.75
C GLU A 493 7.48 32.36 -17.73
N ALA A 494 7.47 32.10 -19.04
CA ALA A 494 7.64 33.13 -20.06
C ALA A 494 6.59 34.24 -19.95
N GLN A 495 5.30 33.88 -19.83
CA GLN A 495 4.22 34.86 -19.69
C GLN A 495 4.26 35.58 -18.35
N TRP A 496 4.68 34.90 -17.28
CA TRP A 496 4.87 35.53 -15.97
C TRP A 496 6.03 36.56 -15.97
N LEU A 497 7.11 36.27 -16.70
CA LEU A 497 8.22 37.20 -16.92
C LEU A 497 7.77 38.42 -17.75
N GLU A 498 6.99 38.21 -18.81
CA GLU A 498 6.38 39.28 -19.62
C GLU A 498 5.52 40.22 -18.77
N MET A 499 4.83 39.70 -17.75
CA MET A 499 4.03 40.49 -16.81
C MET A 499 4.85 41.20 -15.71
N GLY A 500 6.18 41.13 -15.74
CA GLY A 500 7.04 41.83 -14.78
C GLY A 500 7.21 41.12 -13.43
N LYS A 501 7.12 39.78 -13.39
CA LYS A 501 7.34 38.95 -12.19
C LYS A 501 6.40 39.24 -11.00
N PRO A 502 5.07 39.36 -11.20
CA PRO A 502 4.12 39.60 -10.12
C PRO A 502 4.11 38.47 -9.07
N GLU A 503 3.77 38.79 -7.83
CA GLU A 503 3.52 37.77 -6.80
C GLU A 503 2.27 36.96 -7.15
N LEU A 504 2.37 35.63 -7.15
CA LEU A 504 1.32 34.75 -7.62
C LEU A 504 0.32 34.43 -6.49
N ILE A 505 -0.97 34.63 -6.74
CA ILE A 505 -2.07 34.22 -5.85
C ILE A 505 -2.83 33.08 -6.55
N VAL A 506 -2.86 31.90 -5.95
CA VAL A 506 -3.45 30.68 -6.55
C VAL A 506 -4.64 30.17 -5.75
N ALA A 507 -5.75 29.89 -6.43
CA ALA A 507 -6.94 29.29 -5.82
C ALA A 507 -6.89 27.76 -5.77
N CYS A 508 -6.23 27.14 -6.74
CA CYS A 508 -6.15 25.69 -6.86
C CYS A 508 -4.95 25.13 -6.07
N SER A 509 -5.22 24.25 -5.09
CA SER A 509 -4.19 23.62 -4.27
C SER A 509 -3.18 22.81 -5.10
N THR A 510 -3.61 22.16 -6.18
CA THR A 510 -2.70 21.48 -7.11
C THR A 510 -1.78 22.47 -7.84
N CYS A 511 -2.29 23.62 -8.28
CA CYS A 511 -1.45 24.64 -8.92
C CYS A 511 -0.43 25.19 -7.93
N TYR A 512 -0.84 25.41 -6.67
CA TYR A 512 0.08 25.81 -5.60
C TYR A 512 1.23 24.82 -5.45
N SER A 513 0.93 23.51 -5.32
CA SER A 513 1.97 22.47 -5.18
C SER A 513 2.89 22.40 -6.40
N VAL A 514 2.35 22.46 -7.62
CA VAL A 514 3.13 22.43 -8.86
C VAL A 514 4.09 23.61 -8.94
N PHE A 515 3.62 24.84 -8.72
CA PHE A 515 4.49 26.01 -8.81
C PHE A 515 5.53 26.05 -7.69
N LYS A 516 5.19 25.66 -6.46
CA LYS A 516 6.16 25.53 -5.36
C LYS A 516 7.25 24.50 -5.65
N ALA A 517 6.89 23.36 -6.23
CA ALA A 517 7.83 22.28 -6.50
C ALA A 517 8.75 22.57 -7.70
N HIS A 518 8.21 23.20 -8.75
CA HIS A 518 8.92 23.33 -10.04
C HIS A 518 9.39 24.75 -10.37
N LEU A 519 8.86 25.77 -9.69
CA LEU A 519 9.25 27.18 -9.85
C LEU A 519 9.53 27.84 -8.49
N PRO A 520 10.55 27.37 -7.73
CA PRO A 520 10.81 27.83 -6.36
C PRO A 520 11.18 29.33 -6.26
N HIS A 521 11.56 29.96 -7.37
CA HIS A 521 11.87 31.38 -7.45
C HIS A 521 10.61 32.27 -7.62
N VAL A 522 9.45 31.69 -7.94
CA VAL A 522 8.18 32.42 -8.01
C VAL A 522 7.60 32.51 -6.61
N LYS A 523 7.25 33.72 -6.16
CA LYS A 523 6.59 33.92 -4.87
C LYS A 523 5.11 33.54 -5.00
N VAL A 524 4.75 32.39 -4.47
CA VAL A 524 3.39 31.82 -4.52
C VAL A 524 2.67 31.95 -3.18
N GLN A 525 1.44 32.46 -3.20
CA GLN A 525 0.53 32.60 -2.08
C GLN A 525 -0.78 31.84 -2.36
N SER A 526 -1.33 31.19 -1.34
CA SER A 526 -2.66 30.59 -1.43
C SER A 526 -3.72 31.67 -1.36
N LEU A 527 -4.76 31.57 -2.21
CA LEU A 527 -5.94 32.43 -2.13
C LEU A 527 -6.56 32.42 -0.74
N TRP A 528 -6.54 31.27 -0.06
CA TRP A 528 -7.15 31.10 1.26
C TRP A 528 -6.42 31.92 2.32
N GLU A 529 -5.09 31.91 2.30
CA GLU A 529 -4.26 32.75 3.19
C GLU A 529 -4.45 34.24 2.87
N THR A 530 -4.55 34.59 1.58
CA THR A 530 -4.83 35.96 1.15
C THR A 530 -6.19 36.45 1.66
N ILE A 531 -7.27 35.67 1.50
CA ILE A 531 -8.61 36.05 1.97
C ILE A 531 -8.67 36.10 3.50
N ASP A 532 -8.02 35.16 4.20
CA ASP A 532 -7.97 35.18 5.68
C ASP A 532 -7.24 36.43 6.19
N THR A 533 -6.27 36.95 5.43
CA THR A 533 -5.57 38.20 5.75
C THR A 533 -6.38 39.45 5.39
N LEU A 534 -6.98 39.49 4.19
CA LEU A 534 -7.70 40.66 3.67
C LEU A 534 -9.11 40.84 4.26
N GLY A 535 -9.66 39.80 4.89
CA GLY A 535 -11.00 39.81 5.45
C GLY A 535 -12.09 39.47 4.44
N LEU A 536 -13.30 39.20 4.90
CA LEU A 536 -14.38 38.70 4.05
C LEU A 536 -15.08 39.83 3.27
N PRO A 537 -15.62 39.57 2.07
CA PRO A 537 -16.44 40.55 1.36
C PRO A 537 -17.75 40.81 2.12
N ASP A 538 -18.28 42.03 2.06
CA ASP A 538 -19.59 42.36 2.63
C ASP A 538 -20.71 41.97 1.67
N VAL A 539 -21.20 40.74 1.82
CA VAL A 539 -22.27 40.15 0.99
C VAL A 539 -23.27 39.41 1.86
N PRO A 540 -24.55 39.30 1.44
CA PRO A 540 -25.55 38.51 2.15
C PRO A 540 -25.06 37.08 2.43
N ARG A 541 -25.30 36.60 3.65
CA ARG A 541 -24.87 35.27 4.11
C ARG A 541 -26.03 34.29 4.13
N MET A 542 -25.71 33.01 3.94
CA MET A 542 -26.65 31.93 4.23
C MET A 542 -26.94 31.83 5.73
N GLU A 543 -28.01 31.12 6.06
CA GLU A 543 -28.20 30.56 7.39
C GLU A 543 -27.02 29.62 7.74
N THR A 544 -26.57 29.68 8.98
CA THR A 544 -25.42 28.91 9.48
C THR A 544 -25.84 27.48 9.83
N PHE A 545 -25.08 26.49 9.36
CA PHE A 545 -25.28 25.08 9.67
C PHE A 545 -23.93 24.35 9.76
N ALA A 546 -23.97 23.09 10.22
CA ALA A 546 -22.78 22.25 10.33
C ALA A 546 -22.34 21.67 8.98
N VAL A 547 -21.06 21.82 8.66
CA VAL A 547 -20.43 21.25 7.46
C VAL A 547 -19.26 20.35 7.80
N ALA A 548 -19.11 19.27 7.05
CA ALA A 548 -17.91 18.44 7.10
C ALA A 548 -16.86 18.97 6.12
N VAL A 549 -15.70 19.38 6.64
CA VAL A 549 -14.63 19.97 5.81
C VAL A 549 -13.78 18.86 5.19
N HIS A 550 -13.56 18.96 3.88
CA HIS A 550 -12.65 18.10 3.14
C HIS A 550 -11.42 18.89 2.66
N ASP A 551 -10.26 18.54 3.21
CA ASP A 551 -8.97 19.00 2.72
C ASP A 551 -8.57 18.22 1.45
N PRO A 552 -8.22 18.89 0.33
CA PRO A 552 -7.65 18.23 -0.83
C PRO A 552 -6.26 17.69 -0.51
N CYS A 553 -5.95 16.50 -1.01
CA CYS A 553 -4.66 15.85 -0.78
C CYS A 553 -3.42 16.68 -1.15
N THR A 554 -3.52 17.63 -2.08
CA THR A 554 -2.39 18.53 -2.43
C THR A 554 -2.12 19.62 -1.39
N SER A 555 -3.00 19.81 -0.42
CA SER A 555 -2.79 20.69 0.74
C SER A 555 -2.31 19.95 2.00
N ARG A 556 -2.03 18.65 1.90
CA ARG A 556 -1.71 17.76 3.03
C ARG A 556 -0.62 18.31 3.94
N HIS A 557 0.43 18.92 3.39
CA HIS A 557 1.57 19.44 4.17
C HIS A 557 1.59 20.97 4.23
N HIS A 558 0.42 21.60 4.17
CA HIS A 558 0.24 23.04 4.17
C HIS A 558 -0.74 23.47 5.27
N ASP A 559 -0.31 23.31 6.53
CA ASP A 559 -1.12 23.62 7.71
C ASP A 559 -1.67 25.05 7.69
N SER A 560 -0.88 26.03 7.22
CA SER A 560 -1.32 27.43 7.11
C SER A 560 -2.53 27.60 6.18
N ILE A 561 -2.57 26.85 5.08
CA ILE A 561 -3.70 26.86 4.14
C ILE A 561 -4.93 26.22 4.80
N GLN A 562 -4.73 25.05 5.42
CA GLN A 562 -5.77 24.32 6.13
C GLN A 562 -6.39 25.16 7.25
N ASP A 563 -5.56 25.89 8.01
CA ASP A 563 -5.98 26.78 9.09
C ASP A 563 -6.71 28.02 8.54
N SER A 564 -6.22 28.61 7.45
CA SER A 564 -6.88 29.75 6.81
C SER A 564 -8.31 29.41 6.36
N VAL A 565 -8.51 28.22 5.78
CA VAL A 565 -9.85 27.72 5.41
C VAL A 565 -10.76 27.66 6.65
N ARG A 566 -10.26 27.10 7.75
CA ARG A 566 -11.03 26.98 8.99
C ARG A 566 -11.31 28.34 9.64
N ASN A 567 -10.36 29.27 9.59
CA ASN A 567 -10.54 30.64 10.07
C ASN A 567 -11.61 31.38 9.26
N ILE A 568 -11.58 31.26 7.94
CA ILE A 568 -12.60 31.81 7.05
C ILE A 568 -13.98 31.28 7.42
N LEU A 569 -14.12 29.96 7.60
CA LEU A 569 -15.40 29.34 7.98
C LEU A 569 -15.90 29.82 9.35
N ARG A 570 -15.03 29.95 10.35
CA ARG A 570 -15.39 30.49 11.66
C ARG A 570 -15.87 31.94 11.58
N ARG A 571 -15.19 32.78 10.79
CA ARG A 571 -15.59 34.19 10.55
C ARG A 571 -16.91 34.30 9.79
N LEU A 572 -17.23 33.32 8.96
CA LEU A 572 -18.52 33.18 8.29
C LEU A 572 -19.63 32.63 9.20
N GLY A 573 -19.29 32.12 10.40
CA GLY A 573 -20.25 31.62 11.39
C GLY A 573 -20.65 30.14 11.25
N TYR A 574 -19.96 29.35 10.43
CA TYR A 574 -20.28 27.93 10.24
C TYR A 574 -19.69 27.03 11.33
N GLU A 575 -20.44 26.00 11.71
CA GLU A 575 -19.95 24.92 12.57
C GLU A 575 -19.13 23.92 11.73
N ILE A 576 -17.89 23.68 12.16
CA ILE A 576 -16.93 22.86 11.43
C ILE A 576 -16.87 21.47 12.04
N HIS A 577 -17.13 20.45 11.23
CA HIS A 577 -16.90 19.05 11.57
C HIS A 577 -15.73 18.51 10.76
N GLU A 578 -14.75 17.92 11.45
CA GLU A 578 -13.64 17.25 10.79
C GLU A 578 -14.06 15.84 10.37
N LEU A 579 -13.64 15.43 9.17
CA LEU A 579 -13.76 14.04 8.75
C LEU A 579 -12.76 13.16 9.51
N PRO A 580 -13.05 11.86 9.73
CA PRO A 580 -12.18 10.94 10.47
C PRO A 580 -10.73 10.95 9.98
N LEU A 581 -10.56 11.00 8.66
CA LEU A 581 -9.28 11.23 7.99
C LEU A 581 -9.31 12.62 7.34
N SER A 582 -8.64 13.58 7.97
CA SER A 582 -8.61 15.01 7.59
C SER A 582 -7.17 15.53 7.65
N ARG A 583 -6.95 16.77 7.20
CA ARG A 583 -5.62 17.42 7.26
C ARG A 583 -4.53 16.53 6.64
N ASN A 584 -3.51 16.20 7.41
CA ASN A 584 -2.34 15.43 6.96
C ASN A 584 -2.70 13.98 6.61
N THR A 585 -3.83 13.45 7.09
CA THR A 585 -4.30 12.09 6.78
C THR A 585 -5.48 12.07 5.79
N THR A 586 -5.83 13.20 5.17
CA THR A 586 -6.97 13.28 4.24
C THR A 586 -6.93 12.23 3.11
N GLU A 587 -8.07 11.58 2.82
CA GLU A 587 -8.22 10.66 1.69
C GLU A 587 -8.37 11.41 0.35
N CYS A 588 -8.08 10.75 -0.78
CA CYS A 588 -8.22 11.37 -2.09
C CYS A 588 -9.65 11.27 -2.63
N CYS A 589 -10.07 12.23 -3.46
CA CYS A 589 -11.35 12.20 -4.18
C CYS A 589 -11.32 11.36 -5.49
N GLY A 590 -10.28 10.56 -5.72
CA GLY A 590 -10.18 9.71 -6.93
C GLY A 590 -9.92 10.45 -8.27
N PHE A 591 -9.80 11.78 -8.28
CA PHE A 591 -9.57 12.54 -9.52
C PHE A 591 -8.09 12.74 -9.87
N GLY A 592 -7.28 13.16 -8.89
CA GLY A 592 -5.85 13.42 -9.05
C GLY A 592 -5.08 12.17 -9.52
N GLY A 593 -3.85 12.34 -10.00
CA GLY A 593 -3.05 11.22 -10.52
C GLY A 593 -3.67 10.51 -11.75
N LEU A 594 -4.74 11.08 -12.31
CA LEU A 594 -5.50 10.57 -13.45
C LEU A 594 -6.26 9.25 -13.21
N MET A 595 -6.51 8.88 -11.95
CA MET A 595 -7.27 7.66 -11.61
C MET A 595 -8.64 7.64 -12.29
N TYR A 596 -9.37 8.76 -12.28
CA TYR A 596 -10.70 8.87 -12.91
C TYR A 596 -10.72 8.56 -14.41
N PHE A 597 -9.62 8.83 -15.11
CA PHE A 597 -9.47 8.58 -16.55
C PHE A 597 -8.95 7.16 -16.83
N ALA A 598 -8.00 6.69 -16.03
CA ALA A 598 -7.38 5.38 -16.22
C ALA A 598 -8.22 4.20 -15.67
N ASN A 599 -9.03 4.45 -14.64
CA ASN A 599 -9.84 3.43 -13.96
C ASN A 599 -11.06 4.04 -13.26
N ARG A 600 -12.08 4.39 -14.06
CA ARG A 600 -13.32 5.03 -13.58
C ARG A 600 -13.99 4.30 -12.43
N GLU A 601 -14.15 2.97 -12.54
CA GLU A 601 -14.80 2.15 -11.50
C GLU A 601 -14.11 2.29 -10.13
N LEU A 602 -12.78 2.36 -10.11
CA LEU A 602 -12.02 2.56 -8.89
C LEU A 602 -12.18 3.99 -8.34
N ALA A 603 -12.21 4.99 -9.21
CA ALA A 603 -12.44 6.37 -8.79
C ALA A 603 -13.82 6.52 -8.13
N GLU A 604 -14.87 5.93 -8.73
CA GLU A 604 -16.22 5.91 -8.15
C GLU A 604 -16.25 5.19 -6.79
N LYS A 605 -15.55 4.06 -6.65
CA LYS A 605 -15.40 3.38 -5.34
C LYS A 605 -14.69 4.26 -4.32
N THR A 606 -13.64 4.96 -4.73
CA THR A 606 -12.85 5.87 -3.89
C THR A 606 -13.73 7.02 -3.38
N VAL A 607 -14.52 7.63 -4.27
CA VAL A 607 -15.43 8.72 -3.89
C VAL A 607 -16.54 8.21 -2.99
N ARG A 608 -17.18 7.07 -3.31
CA ARG A 608 -18.25 6.47 -2.49
C ARG A 608 -17.79 6.15 -1.06
N ARG A 609 -16.59 5.59 -0.93
CA ARG A 609 -15.93 5.42 0.38
C ARG A 609 -15.83 6.76 1.10
N ARG A 610 -15.28 7.77 0.43
CA ARG A 610 -15.05 9.09 1.05
C ARG A 610 -16.34 9.77 1.52
N ILE A 611 -17.38 9.81 0.69
CA ILE A 611 -18.64 10.51 1.03
C ILE A 611 -19.47 9.80 2.11
N SER A 612 -19.16 8.54 2.41
CA SER A 612 -19.83 7.72 3.43
C SER A 612 -19.36 7.99 4.85
N GLU A 613 -18.23 8.70 5.03
CA GLU A 613 -17.60 8.94 6.33
C GLU A 613 -18.39 9.86 7.26
N SER A 614 -19.31 10.67 6.71
CA SER A 614 -20.14 11.56 7.51
C SER A 614 -21.49 11.80 6.83
N PRO A 615 -22.60 11.86 7.58
CA PRO A 615 -23.91 12.22 7.04
C PRO A 615 -24.02 13.70 6.67
N LEU A 616 -23.18 14.57 7.26
CA LEU A 616 -23.19 16.01 7.02
C LEU A 616 -22.82 16.35 5.58
N GLN A 617 -23.26 17.52 5.12
CA GLN A 617 -22.90 18.04 3.81
C GLN A 617 -21.42 18.45 3.76
N TYR A 618 -20.80 18.32 2.59
CA TYR A 618 -19.36 18.51 2.47
C TYR A 618 -19.02 19.93 2.00
N LEU A 619 -17.91 20.44 2.51
CA LEU A 619 -17.29 21.66 2.03
C LEU A 619 -15.86 21.35 1.58
N ALA A 620 -15.57 21.64 0.32
CA ALA A 620 -14.24 21.50 -0.26
C ALA A 620 -13.71 22.84 -0.75
N TYR A 621 -12.39 22.99 -0.77
CA TYR A 621 -11.70 24.15 -1.37
C TYR A 621 -10.82 23.74 -2.56
N CYS A 622 -11.14 22.58 -3.13
CA CYS A 622 -10.69 22.12 -4.43
C CYS A 622 -11.93 21.87 -5.29
N ALA A 623 -12.03 22.55 -6.43
CA ALA A 623 -13.15 22.42 -7.37
C ALA A 623 -13.40 20.95 -7.77
N MET A 624 -12.33 20.18 -8.00
CA MET A 624 -12.49 18.78 -8.39
C MET A 624 -12.99 17.90 -7.25
N CYS A 625 -12.60 18.15 -6.00
CA CYS A 625 -13.16 17.40 -4.87
C CYS A 625 -14.66 17.65 -4.74
N ARG A 626 -15.08 18.93 -4.80
CA ARG A 626 -16.50 19.32 -4.79
C ARG A 626 -17.27 18.63 -5.91
N ASP A 627 -16.77 18.72 -7.14
CA ASP A 627 -17.44 18.15 -8.32
C ASP A 627 -17.55 16.62 -8.22
N GLN A 628 -16.50 15.92 -7.77
CA GLN A 628 -16.54 14.46 -7.61
C GLN A 628 -17.57 14.03 -6.56
N PHE A 629 -17.65 14.74 -5.43
CA PHE A 629 -18.64 14.44 -4.39
C PHE A 629 -20.06 14.65 -4.88
N SER A 630 -20.35 15.78 -5.54
CA SER A 630 -21.71 16.03 -6.04
C SER A 630 -22.09 15.12 -7.20
N PHE A 631 -21.14 14.66 -8.02
CA PHE A 631 -21.40 13.68 -9.07
C PHE A 631 -21.87 12.32 -8.53
N GLU A 632 -21.31 11.88 -7.40
CA GLU A 632 -21.73 10.67 -6.66
C GLU A 632 -22.91 10.92 -5.70
N GLY A 633 -23.55 12.10 -5.79
CA GLY A 633 -24.79 12.40 -5.06
C GLY A 633 -24.61 12.93 -3.64
N LYS A 634 -23.39 13.29 -3.23
CA LYS A 634 -23.15 13.98 -1.95
C LYS A 634 -23.23 15.50 -2.15
N PRO A 635 -24.22 16.21 -1.58
CA PRO A 635 -24.23 17.66 -1.71
C PRO A 635 -22.95 18.26 -1.12
N ALA A 636 -22.29 19.06 -1.95
CA ALA A 636 -20.96 19.57 -1.67
C ALA A 636 -20.82 20.99 -2.20
N TRP A 637 -20.35 21.89 -1.33
CA TRP A 637 -20.02 23.27 -1.72
C TRP A 637 -18.53 23.45 -1.94
N HIS A 638 -18.21 24.43 -2.79
CA HIS A 638 -16.89 25.01 -2.81
C HIS A 638 -16.81 26.15 -1.78
N LEU A 639 -15.67 26.34 -1.12
CA LEU A 639 -15.50 27.42 -0.13
C LEU A 639 -15.84 28.82 -0.69
N LEU A 640 -15.59 29.06 -1.97
CA LEU A 640 -15.96 30.32 -2.64
C LEU A 640 -17.47 30.57 -2.69
N ASP A 641 -18.28 29.51 -2.70
CA ASP A 641 -19.74 29.63 -2.66
C ASP A 641 -20.18 30.30 -1.35
N PHE A 642 -19.47 30.02 -0.24
CA PHE A 642 -19.74 30.61 1.07
C PHE A 642 -19.14 32.01 1.22
N ILE A 643 -17.97 32.25 0.61
CA ILE A 643 -17.32 33.56 0.66
C ILE A 643 -18.13 34.60 -0.14
N PHE A 644 -18.62 34.24 -1.32
CA PHE A 644 -19.16 35.18 -2.30
C PHE A 644 -20.65 35.03 -2.65
N GLY A 645 -21.32 33.96 -2.20
CA GLY A 645 -22.72 33.70 -2.53
C GLY A 645 -23.65 33.79 -1.33
N PRO A 646 -24.94 34.09 -1.54
CA PRO A 646 -25.99 33.88 -0.54
C PRO A 646 -26.33 32.39 -0.35
N GLY A 647 -25.47 31.49 -0.88
CA GLY A 647 -25.57 30.04 -1.11
C GLY A 647 -26.97 29.43 -1.19
N ASP A 648 -27.25 28.85 -2.35
CA ASP A 648 -28.47 28.06 -2.55
C ASP A 648 -28.20 26.58 -2.21
N PHE A 649 -29.08 25.96 -1.43
CA PHE A 649 -29.02 24.53 -1.14
C PHE A 649 -29.18 23.69 -2.42
N GLU A 650 -29.92 24.17 -3.42
CA GLU A 650 -30.01 23.50 -4.72
C GLU A 650 -28.65 23.47 -5.43
N HIS A 651 -27.84 24.52 -5.28
CA HIS A 651 -26.51 24.60 -5.90
C HIS A 651 -25.51 23.57 -5.33
N ALA A 652 -25.67 23.19 -4.05
CA ALA A 652 -24.87 22.15 -3.40
C ALA A 652 -25.13 20.76 -3.98
N ALA A 653 -26.41 20.50 -4.27
CA ALA A 653 -26.89 19.23 -4.78
C ALA A 653 -26.73 19.09 -6.31
N GLN A 654 -26.50 20.20 -7.01
CA GLN A 654 -26.21 20.19 -8.45
C GLN A 654 -24.92 19.42 -8.76
N LYS A 655 -25.03 18.48 -9.70
CA LYS A 655 -23.87 17.81 -10.31
C LYS A 655 -22.94 18.86 -10.91
N GLY A 656 -21.63 18.67 -10.75
CA GLY A 656 -20.65 19.50 -11.45
C GLY A 656 -20.78 19.38 -12.97
N PRO A 657 -20.17 20.30 -13.73
CA PRO A 657 -20.27 20.29 -15.20
C PRO A 657 -19.63 19.05 -15.81
N ASP A 658 -20.26 18.53 -16.87
CA ASP A 658 -19.71 17.48 -17.74
C ASP A 658 -18.48 18.00 -18.53
N TYR A 659 -17.74 17.13 -19.20
CA TYR A 659 -16.52 17.54 -19.90
C TYR A 659 -16.72 18.58 -21.01
N SER A 660 -17.87 18.54 -21.70
CA SER A 660 -18.18 19.49 -22.76
C SER A 660 -18.46 20.87 -22.16
N GLN A 661 -19.29 20.90 -21.12
CA GLN A 661 -19.59 22.09 -20.34
C GLN A 661 -18.33 22.70 -19.72
N ARG A 662 -17.39 21.87 -19.24
CA ARG A 662 -16.09 22.35 -18.70
C ARG A 662 -15.28 23.13 -19.73
N ARG A 663 -15.18 22.64 -20.97
CA ARG A 663 -14.48 23.35 -22.06
C ARG A 663 -15.19 24.64 -22.42
N GLU A 664 -16.50 24.56 -22.58
CA GLU A 664 -17.34 25.71 -22.90
C GLU A 664 -17.26 26.79 -21.81
N ASN A 665 -17.37 26.43 -20.53
CA ASN A 665 -17.26 27.34 -19.40
C ASN A 665 -15.93 28.08 -19.38
N ARG A 666 -14.81 27.39 -19.66
CA ARG A 666 -13.48 28.01 -19.77
C ARG A 666 -13.43 29.02 -20.93
N ALA A 667 -13.88 28.63 -22.12
CA ALA A 667 -13.87 29.51 -23.29
C ALA A 667 -14.76 30.76 -23.07
N ARG A 668 -16.00 30.54 -22.61
CA ARG A 668 -16.96 31.62 -22.28
C ARG A 668 -16.43 32.53 -21.19
N LEU A 669 -15.76 31.99 -20.17
CA LEU A 669 -15.13 32.80 -19.12
C LEU A 669 -14.10 33.76 -19.72
N LYS A 670 -13.16 33.26 -20.54
CA LYS A 670 -12.19 34.12 -21.23
C LYS A 670 -12.87 35.22 -22.03
N HIS A 671 -13.85 34.85 -22.88
CA HIS A 671 -14.54 35.82 -23.74
C HIS A 671 -15.24 36.90 -22.93
N SER A 672 -15.96 36.50 -21.88
CA SER A 672 -16.67 37.44 -21.03
C SER A 672 -15.71 38.34 -20.25
N LEU A 673 -14.56 37.85 -19.78
CA LEU A 673 -13.56 38.69 -19.10
C LEU A 673 -12.92 39.69 -20.06
N LEU A 674 -12.54 39.28 -21.28
CA LEU A 674 -12.00 40.16 -22.32
C LEU A 674 -12.96 41.31 -22.63
N LYS A 675 -14.24 41.00 -22.80
CA LYS A 675 -15.30 41.98 -23.04
C LYS A 675 -15.56 42.88 -21.83
N ASP A 676 -15.84 42.27 -20.67
CA ASP A 676 -16.34 42.97 -19.48
C ASP A 676 -15.24 43.85 -18.83
N LEU A 677 -13.97 43.42 -18.89
CA LEU A 677 -12.86 44.09 -18.17
C LEU A 677 -11.93 44.89 -19.10
N TRP A 678 -11.67 44.42 -20.31
CA TRP A 678 -10.71 45.06 -21.24
C TRP A 678 -11.36 45.66 -22.49
N GLY A 679 -12.68 45.48 -22.68
CA GLY A 679 -13.37 45.97 -23.88
C GLY A 679 -12.88 45.31 -25.18
N GLU A 680 -12.23 44.14 -25.08
CA GLU A 680 -11.72 43.39 -26.21
C GLU A 680 -12.83 42.47 -26.74
N ASP A 681 -13.35 42.77 -27.93
CA ASP A 681 -14.27 41.87 -28.63
C ASP A 681 -13.51 40.68 -29.20
N VAL A 682 -13.98 39.48 -28.86
CA VAL A 682 -13.48 38.23 -29.46
C VAL A 682 -14.36 37.90 -30.64
N ALA A 683 -13.77 37.81 -31.84
CA ALA A 683 -14.51 37.41 -33.03
C ALA A 683 -15.22 36.07 -32.78
N GLU A 684 -16.54 36.05 -32.98
CA GLU A 684 -17.30 34.79 -32.94
C GLU A 684 -16.78 33.90 -34.07
N GLY A 685 -16.20 32.76 -33.69
CA GLY A 685 -15.85 31.72 -34.65
C GLY A 685 -17.12 31.19 -35.35
N ARG A 686 -16.93 30.31 -36.34
CA ARG A 686 -18.04 29.62 -36.99
C ARG A 686 -18.96 28.99 -35.92
N GLN A 687 -20.25 29.33 -35.95
CA GLN A 687 -21.20 28.68 -35.06
C GLN A 687 -21.29 27.20 -35.42
N PRO A 688 -20.99 26.30 -34.46
CA PRO A 688 -21.06 24.87 -34.72
C PRO A 688 -22.52 24.44 -34.89
N VAL A 689 -22.74 23.30 -35.56
CA VAL A 689 -24.09 22.74 -35.70
C VAL A 689 -24.78 22.56 -34.34
N LYS A 690 -26.06 22.94 -34.26
CA LYS A 690 -26.86 22.76 -33.04
C LYS A 690 -27.21 21.29 -32.86
N LEU A 691 -27.02 20.78 -31.64
CA LEU A 691 -27.30 19.40 -31.28
C LEU A 691 -28.35 19.32 -30.17
N GLN A 692 -29.40 18.55 -30.43
CA GLN A 692 -30.38 18.14 -29.43
C GLN A 692 -29.92 16.79 -28.86
N ILE A 693 -29.50 16.80 -27.58
CA ILE A 693 -28.96 15.62 -26.89
C ILE A 693 -29.76 15.40 -25.62
N SER A 694 -30.36 14.22 -25.48
CA SER A 694 -31.08 13.82 -24.26
C SER A 694 -30.11 13.61 -23.08
N GLU A 695 -30.62 13.70 -21.85
CA GLU A 695 -29.81 13.49 -20.63
C GLU A 695 -29.13 12.10 -20.63
N GLN A 696 -29.86 11.06 -21.05
CA GLN A 696 -29.32 9.70 -21.16
C GLN A 696 -28.13 9.60 -22.12
N VAL A 697 -28.18 10.30 -23.26
CA VAL A 697 -27.08 10.31 -24.24
C VAL A 697 -25.91 11.16 -23.73
N ARG A 698 -26.18 12.28 -23.04
CA ARG A 698 -25.12 13.07 -22.37
C ARG A 698 -24.36 12.24 -21.34
N ASP A 699 -25.08 11.49 -20.49
CA ASP A 699 -24.46 10.58 -19.51
C ASP A 699 -23.64 9.47 -20.18
N LEU A 700 -24.08 8.97 -21.34
CA LEU A 700 -23.31 8.01 -22.12
C LEU A 700 -22.02 8.63 -22.68
N MET A 701 -22.12 9.83 -23.25
CA MET A 701 -20.98 10.58 -23.78
C MET A 701 -19.97 10.90 -22.68
N GLU A 702 -20.42 11.37 -21.52
CA GLU A 702 -19.59 11.66 -20.35
C GLU A 702 -18.83 10.41 -19.87
N ARG A 703 -19.52 9.27 -19.74
CA ARG A 703 -18.88 7.99 -19.37
C ARG A 703 -17.84 7.52 -20.40
N ARG A 704 -18.04 7.85 -21.67
CA ARG A 704 -17.14 7.48 -22.77
C ARG A 704 -16.11 8.56 -23.11
N MET A 705 -16.08 9.67 -22.36
CA MET A 705 -15.20 10.81 -22.58
C MET A 705 -15.31 11.35 -24.02
N ILE A 706 -16.54 11.49 -24.50
CA ILE A 706 -16.86 12.03 -25.82
C ILE A 706 -17.40 13.44 -25.64
N LEU A 707 -16.80 14.42 -26.31
CA LEU A 707 -17.23 15.81 -26.21
C LEU A 707 -18.34 16.11 -27.21
N THR A 708 -19.20 17.07 -26.89
CA THR A 708 -20.17 17.62 -27.84
C THR A 708 -19.46 18.17 -29.08
N GLU A 709 -18.30 18.82 -28.91
CA GLU A 709 -17.47 19.31 -30.03
C GLU A 709 -16.99 18.17 -30.94
N ASP A 710 -16.60 17.01 -30.39
CA ASP A 710 -16.20 15.85 -31.21
C ASP A 710 -17.39 15.39 -32.09
N ILE A 711 -18.61 15.40 -31.55
CA ILE A 711 -19.83 15.02 -32.28
C ILE A 711 -20.19 16.04 -33.36
N GLN A 712 -20.08 17.34 -33.06
CA GLN A 712 -20.33 18.41 -34.02
C GLN A 712 -19.39 18.30 -35.21
N GLU A 713 -18.10 18.04 -34.97
CA GLU A 713 -17.10 17.87 -36.03
C GLU A 713 -17.41 16.68 -36.94
N ILE A 714 -17.84 15.55 -36.37
CA ILE A 714 -18.24 14.36 -37.16
C ILE A 714 -19.45 14.66 -38.04
N ILE A 715 -20.49 15.26 -37.48
CA ILE A 715 -21.73 15.57 -38.23
C ILE A 715 -21.42 16.57 -39.34
N GLU A 716 -20.66 17.63 -39.07
CA GLU A 716 -20.27 18.61 -40.09
C GLU A 716 -19.43 17.98 -41.20
N TRP A 717 -18.51 17.09 -40.85
CA TRP A 717 -17.71 16.35 -41.82
C TRP A 717 -18.58 15.41 -42.67
N ALA A 718 -19.49 14.66 -42.05
CA ALA A 718 -20.39 13.71 -42.70
C ALA A 718 -21.38 14.39 -43.64
N GLU A 719 -21.97 15.52 -43.21
CA GLU A 719 -22.88 16.31 -44.06
C GLU A 719 -22.15 16.97 -45.23
N ARG A 720 -20.89 17.40 -45.05
CA ARG A 720 -20.09 18.00 -46.12
C ARG A 720 -19.60 16.98 -47.15
N THR A 721 -19.22 15.78 -46.71
CA THR A 721 -18.61 14.75 -47.57
C THR A 721 -19.61 13.74 -48.11
N GLY A 722 -20.79 13.65 -47.48
CA GLY A 722 -21.75 12.57 -47.74
C GLY A 722 -21.35 11.24 -47.09
N PHE A 723 -20.26 11.20 -46.32
CA PHE A 723 -19.74 9.98 -45.73
C PHE A 723 -20.51 9.59 -44.46
N LYS A 724 -21.67 8.98 -44.66
CA LYS A 724 -22.57 8.50 -43.61
C LYS A 724 -23.34 7.27 -44.06
N LEU A 725 -23.58 6.35 -43.14
CA LEU A 725 -24.43 5.18 -43.34
C LEU A 725 -25.86 5.53 -42.94
N VAL A 726 -26.85 4.94 -43.61
CA VAL A 726 -28.28 5.10 -43.28
C VAL A 726 -28.81 3.81 -42.69
N ASN A 727 -29.38 3.88 -41.49
CA ASN A 727 -30.10 2.76 -40.91
C ASN A 727 -31.46 2.62 -41.58
N SER A 728 -31.69 1.52 -42.29
CA SER A 728 -32.92 1.28 -43.05
C SER A 728 -34.19 1.15 -42.20
N HIS A 729 -34.06 0.83 -40.90
CA HIS A 729 -35.21 0.67 -40.00
C HIS A 729 -35.60 1.96 -39.30
N SER A 730 -34.62 2.72 -38.77
CA SER A 730 -34.87 3.96 -38.04
C SER A 730 -34.81 5.21 -38.90
N GLY A 731 -34.18 5.14 -40.08
CA GLY A 731 -33.86 6.32 -40.90
C GLY A 731 -32.73 7.18 -40.33
N HIS A 732 -32.07 6.75 -39.25
CA HIS A 732 -30.97 7.49 -38.65
C HIS A 732 -29.70 7.40 -39.50
N PHE A 733 -28.85 8.43 -39.40
CA PHE A 733 -27.52 8.44 -39.96
C PHE A 733 -26.51 7.95 -38.93
N LEU A 734 -25.54 7.16 -39.39
CA LEU A 734 -24.38 6.75 -38.60
C LEU A 734 -23.12 7.24 -39.32
N ALA A 735 -22.33 8.08 -38.66
CA ALA A 735 -21.09 8.62 -39.20
C ALA A 735 -19.94 8.44 -38.22
N HIS A 736 -18.71 8.45 -38.74
CA HIS A 736 -17.50 8.43 -37.92
C HIS A 736 -16.47 9.42 -38.42
N HIS A 737 -15.63 9.88 -37.49
CA HIS A 737 -14.43 10.66 -37.81
C HIS A 737 -13.32 10.35 -36.82
N THR A 738 -12.08 10.48 -37.28
CA THR A 738 -10.87 10.18 -36.52
C THR A 738 -10.03 11.46 -36.40
N PRO A 739 -10.45 12.43 -35.58
CA PRO A 739 -9.76 13.71 -35.46
C PRO A 739 -8.38 13.60 -34.79
N THR A 740 -8.13 12.51 -34.05
CA THR A 740 -6.86 12.23 -33.35
C THR A 740 -6.54 10.73 -33.41
N THR A 741 -6.10 10.08 -32.33
CA THR A 741 -5.86 8.63 -32.30
C THR A 741 -7.12 7.80 -31.99
N VAL A 742 -8.25 8.47 -31.76
CA VAL A 742 -9.54 7.86 -31.42
C VAL A 742 -10.53 8.14 -32.55
N THR A 743 -11.18 7.08 -33.01
CA THR A 743 -12.31 7.15 -33.94
C THR A 743 -13.58 7.28 -33.13
N TYR A 744 -14.32 8.36 -33.38
CA TYR A 744 -15.61 8.63 -32.77
C TYR A 744 -16.73 8.33 -33.76
N TRP A 745 -17.83 7.81 -33.25
CA TRP A 745 -19.03 7.49 -33.99
C TRP A 745 -20.22 8.21 -33.39
N VAL A 746 -21.12 8.66 -34.26
CA VAL A 746 -22.38 9.29 -33.88
C VAL A 746 -23.52 8.71 -34.69
N GLU A 747 -24.60 8.35 -33.99
CA GLU A 747 -25.91 8.10 -34.58
C GLU A 747 -26.78 9.34 -34.41
N TYR A 748 -27.29 9.91 -35.50
CA TYR A 748 -28.01 11.18 -35.49
C TYR A 748 -29.10 11.26 -36.57
N SER A 749 -30.04 12.20 -36.41
CA SER A 749 -31.06 12.53 -37.42
C SER A 749 -31.23 14.05 -37.57
N PRO A 750 -31.66 14.55 -38.73
CA PRO A 750 -31.98 15.97 -38.90
C PRO A 750 -33.12 16.42 -37.99
N ALA A 751 -33.09 17.69 -37.55
CA ALA A 751 -34.18 18.38 -36.86
C ALA A 751 -34.48 19.72 -37.54
N GLU A 752 -35.55 20.42 -37.10
CA GLU A 752 -35.89 21.76 -37.62
C GLU A 752 -34.75 22.78 -37.47
N ASP A 753 -33.97 22.67 -36.39
CA ASP A 753 -32.81 23.53 -36.09
C ASP A 753 -31.63 22.67 -35.60
N GLY A 754 -30.89 22.09 -36.56
CA GLY A 754 -29.71 21.26 -36.32
C GLY A 754 -29.99 19.75 -36.40
N PHE A 755 -29.47 18.99 -35.43
CA PHE A 755 -29.53 17.52 -35.44
C PHE A 755 -29.89 16.96 -34.05
N VAL A 756 -30.60 15.83 -34.02
CA VAL A 756 -30.82 15.03 -32.81
C VAL A 756 -29.75 13.95 -32.72
N VAL A 757 -29.08 13.84 -31.58
CA VAL A 757 -28.10 12.77 -31.31
C VAL A 757 -28.77 11.65 -30.54
N HIS A 758 -28.76 10.46 -31.13
CA HIS A 758 -29.38 9.26 -30.55
C HIS A 758 -28.37 8.37 -29.81
N ASN A 759 -27.12 8.35 -30.26
CA ASN A 759 -26.07 7.52 -29.67
C ASN A 759 -24.67 8.04 -30.04
N ALA A 760 -23.69 7.73 -29.19
CA ALA A 760 -22.28 8.03 -29.45
C ALA A 760 -21.36 6.95 -28.85
N TYR A 761 -20.32 6.59 -29.60
CA TYR A 761 -19.31 5.65 -29.12
C TYR A 761 -17.95 5.93 -29.75
N SER A 762 -16.89 5.35 -29.19
CA SER A 762 -15.54 5.53 -29.70
C SER A 762 -14.73 4.24 -29.58
N HIS A 763 -13.74 4.10 -30.48
CA HIS A 763 -12.77 3.02 -30.44
C HIS A 763 -11.42 3.50 -30.98
N ARG A 764 -10.38 2.68 -30.80
CA ARG A 764 -9.00 2.97 -31.24
C ARG A 764 -8.56 2.11 -32.42
N MET A 765 -9.52 1.52 -33.13
CA MET A 765 -9.26 0.80 -34.38
C MET A 765 -9.20 1.80 -35.55
N GLU A 766 -8.20 1.65 -36.40
CA GLU A 766 -8.18 2.30 -37.71
C GLU A 766 -9.21 1.63 -38.62
N ILE A 767 -10.06 2.44 -39.24
CA ILE A 767 -11.02 1.99 -40.25
C ILE A 767 -10.30 2.13 -41.59
N MET A 768 -9.81 1.02 -42.13
CA MET A 768 -9.25 1.02 -43.49
C MET A 768 -10.41 1.02 -44.49
N GLU A 769 -10.61 2.16 -45.15
CA GLU A 769 -11.60 2.29 -46.21
C GLU A 769 -11.01 1.79 -47.54
N GLU A 770 -11.52 0.67 -48.05
CA GLU A 770 -11.39 0.38 -49.48
C GLU A 770 -12.33 1.35 -50.21
N LEU A 771 -11.76 2.44 -50.76
CA LEU A 771 -12.44 3.28 -51.74
C LEU A 771 -12.88 2.37 -52.90
N LYS A 772 -14.15 1.94 -52.90
CA LYS A 772 -14.74 1.36 -54.10
C LYS A 772 -14.84 2.48 -55.13
N PRO A 773 -14.23 2.31 -56.31
CA PRO A 773 -14.10 3.36 -57.33
C PRO A 773 -15.44 3.85 -57.87
#